data_AF-A0A1J4Z234-F1
#
_entry.id   AF-A0A1J4Z234-F1
#
_cell.length_a   1.000
_cell.length_b   1.000
_cell.length_c   1.000
_cell.angle_alpha   90.00
_cell.angle_beta   90.00
_cell.angle_gamma   90.00
#
_symmetry.space_group_name_H-M   'P 1'
#
loop_
_entity.id
_entity.type
_entity.pdbx_description
1 polymer ?
#
loop_
_entity_poly.entity_id
_entity_poly.type
_entity_poly.pdbx_seq_one_letter_code
_entity_poly.pdbx_strand_id
1 'polypeptide(L)'
;MAYSESSIRVLKGLEPVKERPGMYTRTDSPTHIIQEVIDNAADEALGGFADKLTVTLHGDGSVSVEDDGRGIPVGIHPAEGVPTVEVVFTRLHAGGKFDKKIGGAYAFSGGLHGVGVSVTNALSSRLEVFVKRDGQLHRMAFADGEVIEPLTVAGSVGARTTGTLVRAWPNGKYFDSPKVKRNELERLLRAKAVLLPGVKVVLKDEESGEEKVWQYADGLVSYLNETLPEASEQSYVSPVFAGERYAGAEDAAGFAEGEGAAWALAWCEAGGAGESYVNLIPTSLGGTHEAGLRNGVFESLKEFVSHHGLLPGKVTLQTDDVWKQVRYVLSARILDPQFQGQTKERLSSRDSMRLVASRIKDPLDAWLNANIEAGKKIAELAIKTALARQKAGRVVEKKKQSGAAVLPGKLTDCESDEIARNEIFLVEGDSAGGSAKQGRDREYQAILPLRGKVLNTWEVARGEIFGNNEVHDIAVALGLDAHDLDAPDTVLDNLRYGKVIIMADADVDGSHIQTLLLTLFLRHFPRLIESGHVYIAQPPLFSIKVAAQGKSRPERRLYALDEGERDQLLTRLAEDGIREANIHVGRFKGLGEMNPEQLRETTMHPDTRRLLPLTLPGQEMAEVGRMFTLLMGKGEAAGRRAWMEQNGNLVEADI
;
A
#
# COMPACT_ATOMS: atom_id res chain seq x y z
N MET A 1 25.80 5.87 -43.31
CA MET A 1 24.42 5.42 -43.63
C MET A 1 23.74 6.56 -44.36
N ALA A 2 23.22 6.33 -45.57
CA ALA A 2 22.53 7.35 -46.33
C ALA A 2 21.08 7.45 -45.83
N TYR A 3 20.71 8.63 -45.30
CA TYR A 3 19.32 8.96 -44.96
C TYR A 3 18.72 9.72 -46.15
N SER A 4 17.94 9.02 -46.96
CA SER A 4 17.31 9.50 -48.20
C SER A 4 15.80 9.32 -48.13
N GLU A 5 15.08 9.75 -49.17
CA GLU A 5 13.63 9.58 -49.31
C GLU A 5 13.21 8.11 -49.16
N SER A 6 14.03 7.18 -49.65
CA SER A 6 13.84 5.72 -49.49
C SER A 6 14.00 5.22 -48.05
N SER A 7 14.51 6.03 -47.12
CA SER A 7 14.58 5.72 -45.69
C SER A 7 13.23 5.94 -44.97
N ILE A 8 12.29 6.63 -45.62
CA ILE A 8 10.94 6.84 -45.08
C ILE A 8 10.02 5.71 -45.52
N ARG A 9 9.69 4.80 -44.59
CA ARG A 9 8.74 3.70 -44.80
C ARG A 9 7.35 4.12 -44.32
N VAL A 10 6.36 4.08 -45.21
CA VAL A 10 4.93 4.25 -44.87
C VAL A 10 4.32 2.88 -44.69
N LEU A 11 3.81 2.60 -43.49
CA LEU A 11 3.11 1.36 -43.18
C LEU A 11 1.65 1.45 -43.63
N LYS A 12 1.15 0.43 -44.35
CA LYS A 12 -0.22 0.42 -44.92
C LYS A 12 -1.09 -0.66 -44.27
N GLY A 13 -2.41 -0.47 -44.32
CA GLY A 13 -3.38 -1.45 -43.81
C GLY A 13 -3.14 -1.78 -42.33
N LEU A 14 -2.90 -3.05 -42.05
CA LEU A 14 -2.63 -3.56 -40.68
C LEU A 14 -1.15 -3.66 -40.32
N GLU A 15 -0.23 -3.27 -41.22
CA GLU A 15 1.22 -3.25 -40.93
C GLU A 15 1.60 -2.44 -39.68
N PRO A 16 1.02 -1.25 -39.40
CA PRO A 16 1.33 -0.51 -38.18
C PRO A 16 1.10 -1.32 -36.90
N VAL A 17 0.02 -2.10 -36.87
CA VAL A 17 -0.34 -2.95 -35.73
C VAL A 17 0.68 -4.07 -35.55
N LYS A 18 1.11 -4.71 -36.63
CA LYS A 18 2.09 -5.81 -36.60
C LYS A 18 3.48 -5.34 -36.19
N GLU A 19 3.90 -4.16 -36.64
CA GLU A 19 5.21 -3.58 -36.33
C GLU A 19 5.29 -3.04 -34.89
N ARG A 20 4.17 -2.54 -34.34
CA ARG A 20 4.09 -1.92 -33.00
C ARG A 20 2.81 -2.35 -32.24
N PRO A 21 2.67 -3.64 -31.88
CA PRO A 21 1.44 -4.15 -31.25
C PRO A 21 1.13 -3.50 -29.91
N GLY A 22 2.15 -3.14 -29.12
CA GLY A 22 1.99 -2.51 -27.80
C GLY A 22 1.30 -1.14 -27.80
N MET A 23 1.16 -0.48 -28.96
CA MET A 23 0.37 0.74 -29.08
C MET A 23 -1.14 0.47 -29.17
N TYR A 24 -1.53 -0.75 -29.54
CA TYR A 24 -2.91 -1.12 -29.85
C TYR A 24 -3.49 -2.16 -28.87
N THR A 25 -2.65 -3.00 -28.29
CA THR A 25 -3.05 -4.06 -27.36
C THR A 25 -2.00 -4.30 -26.29
N ARG A 26 -2.40 -4.97 -25.20
CA ARG A 26 -1.46 -5.58 -24.25
C ARG A 26 -0.74 -6.75 -24.93
N THR A 27 0.59 -6.83 -24.75
CA THR A 27 1.45 -7.87 -25.36
C THR A 27 1.88 -8.96 -24.36
N ASP A 28 1.46 -8.89 -23.10
CA ASP A 28 1.74 -9.92 -22.09
C ASP A 28 1.03 -11.25 -22.42
N SER A 29 -0.16 -11.17 -23.03
CA SER A 29 -0.94 -12.31 -23.50
C SER A 29 -1.96 -11.91 -24.59
N PRO A 30 -2.44 -12.85 -25.40
CA PRO A 30 -3.48 -12.62 -26.40
C PRO A 30 -4.87 -12.31 -25.82
N THR A 31 -5.03 -12.28 -24.50
CA THR A 31 -6.34 -12.10 -23.84
C THR A 31 -7.05 -10.81 -24.26
N HIS A 32 -6.30 -9.71 -24.44
CA HIS A 32 -6.89 -8.42 -24.80
C HIS A 32 -7.44 -8.40 -26.25
N ILE A 33 -6.80 -9.09 -27.20
CA ILE A 33 -7.33 -9.16 -28.57
C ILE A 33 -8.59 -10.01 -28.67
N ILE A 34 -8.78 -10.98 -27.77
CA ILE A 34 -10.02 -11.75 -27.66
C ILE A 34 -11.10 -10.93 -26.98
N GLN A 35 -10.75 -10.15 -25.95
CA GLN A 35 -11.64 -9.21 -25.29
C GLN A 35 -12.31 -8.24 -26.28
N GLU A 36 -11.59 -7.72 -27.27
CA GLU A 36 -12.18 -6.81 -28.28
C GLU A 36 -13.31 -7.47 -29.09
N VAL A 37 -13.25 -8.79 -29.29
CA VAL A 37 -14.34 -9.55 -29.93
C VAL A 37 -15.52 -9.71 -28.97
N ILE A 38 -15.24 -10.04 -27.71
CA ILE A 38 -16.25 -10.16 -26.64
C ILE A 38 -16.98 -8.83 -26.42
N ASP A 39 -16.27 -7.71 -26.45
CA ASP A 39 -16.83 -6.38 -26.29
C ASP A 39 -17.79 -6.04 -27.45
N ASN A 40 -17.47 -6.43 -28.68
CA ASN A 40 -18.37 -6.26 -29.82
C ASN A 40 -19.63 -7.11 -29.71
N ALA A 41 -19.51 -8.36 -29.26
CA ALA A 41 -20.65 -9.23 -28.97
C ALA A 41 -21.53 -8.67 -27.84
N ALA A 42 -20.90 -8.18 -26.76
CA ALA A 42 -21.58 -7.55 -25.64
C ALA A 42 -22.31 -6.24 -26.04
N ASP A 43 -21.79 -5.49 -27.00
CA ASP A 43 -22.46 -4.28 -27.52
C ASP A 43 -23.77 -4.62 -28.28
N GLU A 44 -23.87 -5.79 -28.93
CA GLU A 44 -25.15 -6.26 -29.53
C GLU A 44 -26.19 -6.58 -28.44
N ALA A 45 -25.75 -7.19 -27.35
CA ALA A 45 -26.58 -7.47 -26.19
C ALA A 45 -27.03 -6.19 -25.48
N LEU A 46 -26.13 -5.20 -25.34
CA LEU A 46 -26.45 -3.88 -24.82
C LEU A 46 -27.48 -3.15 -25.66
N GLY A 47 -27.43 -3.33 -26.99
CA GLY A 47 -28.44 -2.83 -27.92
C GLY A 47 -29.79 -3.55 -27.85
N GLY A 48 -29.90 -4.61 -27.03
CA GLY A 48 -31.12 -5.41 -26.87
C GLY A 48 -31.36 -6.43 -28.00
N PHE A 49 -30.33 -6.76 -28.77
CA PHE A 49 -30.45 -7.67 -29.92
C PHE A 49 -29.89 -9.07 -29.68
N ALA A 50 -29.11 -9.26 -28.63
CA ALA A 50 -28.53 -10.55 -28.25
C ALA A 50 -28.93 -10.87 -26.80
N ASP A 51 -29.26 -12.13 -26.54
CA ASP A 51 -29.52 -12.66 -25.19
C ASP A 51 -28.50 -13.70 -24.76
N LYS A 52 -27.59 -14.10 -25.65
CA LYS A 52 -26.58 -15.11 -25.38
C LYS A 52 -25.21 -14.75 -25.97
N LEU A 53 -24.17 -14.94 -25.15
CA LEU A 53 -22.76 -14.84 -25.55
C LEU A 53 -22.03 -16.12 -25.14
N THR A 54 -21.33 -16.77 -26.07
CA THR A 54 -20.56 -17.99 -25.81
C THR A 54 -19.10 -17.79 -26.20
N VAL A 55 -18.17 -18.06 -25.29
CA VAL A 55 -16.74 -18.13 -25.57
C VAL A 55 -16.27 -19.57 -25.43
N THR A 56 -15.56 -20.08 -26.43
CA THR A 56 -15.00 -21.44 -26.42
C THR A 56 -13.49 -21.38 -26.55
N LEU A 57 -12.79 -21.97 -25.58
CA LEU A 57 -11.36 -22.27 -25.64
C LEU A 57 -11.20 -23.64 -26.30
N HIS A 58 -10.58 -23.67 -27.48
CA HIS A 58 -10.43 -24.89 -28.26
C HIS A 58 -9.09 -25.59 -27.94
N GLY A 59 -9.06 -26.92 -28.13
CA GLY A 59 -7.85 -27.72 -27.90
C GLY A 59 -6.69 -27.42 -28.85
N ASP A 60 -6.94 -26.72 -29.97
CA ASP A 60 -5.92 -26.27 -30.93
C ASP A 60 -5.33 -24.89 -30.59
N GLY A 61 -5.67 -24.34 -29.42
CA GLY A 61 -5.19 -23.03 -28.95
C GLY A 61 -5.95 -21.84 -29.53
N SER A 62 -6.98 -22.06 -30.35
CA SER A 62 -7.87 -20.99 -30.81
C SER A 62 -8.94 -20.65 -29.78
N VAL A 63 -9.50 -19.46 -29.93
CA VAL A 63 -10.66 -19.02 -29.15
C VAL A 63 -11.75 -18.55 -30.10
N SER A 64 -12.98 -19.03 -29.87
CA SER A 64 -14.15 -18.51 -30.56
C SER A 64 -15.06 -17.72 -29.62
N VAL A 65 -15.67 -16.68 -30.16
CA VAL A 65 -16.70 -15.85 -29.51
C VAL A 65 -17.91 -15.86 -30.42
N GLU A 66 -19.05 -16.28 -29.89
CA GLU A 66 -20.33 -16.37 -30.60
C GLU A 66 -21.40 -15.55 -29.85
N ASP A 67 -22.09 -14.69 -30.59
CA ASP A 67 -23.30 -13.99 -30.16
C ASP A 67 -24.51 -14.39 -31.02
N ASP A 68 -25.71 -14.13 -30.50
CA ASP A 68 -26.98 -14.27 -31.22
C ASP A 68 -27.62 -12.93 -31.60
N GLY A 69 -26.79 -11.90 -31.76
CA GLY A 69 -27.20 -10.56 -32.18
C GLY A 69 -27.63 -10.49 -33.65
N ARG A 70 -27.60 -9.28 -34.23
CA ARG A 70 -28.08 -9.05 -35.61
C ARG A 70 -27.19 -9.64 -36.70
N GLY A 71 -25.95 -10.00 -36.38
CA GLY A 71 -24.93 -10.38 -37.35
C GLY A 71 -24.31 -9.17 -38.08
N ILE A 72 -22.99 -9.19 -38.26
CA ILE A 72 -22.24 -8.13 -38.99
C ILE A 72 -22.80 -7.99 -40.43
N PRO A 73 -22.96 -6.77 -40.98
CA PRO A 73 -23.42 -6.60 -42.36
C PRO A 73 -22.52 -7.31 -43.38
N VAL A 74 -23.15 -8.07 -44.29
CA VAL A 74 -22.47 -8.87 -45.33
C VAL A 74 -22.51 -8.23 -46.72
N GLY A 75 -23.35 -7.19 -46.90
CA GLY A 75 -23.45 -6.45 -48.16
C GLY A 75 -22.18 -5.66 -48.50
N ILE A 76 -22.05 -5.27 -49.77
CA ILE A 76 -20.91 -4.48 -50.25
C ILE A 76 -20.92 -3.08 -49.63
N HIS A 77 -19.78 -2.67 -49.09
CA HIS A 77 -19.62 -1.35 -48.51
C HIS A 77 -19.57 -0.28 -49.63
N PRO A 78 -20.40 0.77 -49.57
CA PRO A 78 -20.59 1.68 -50.70
C PRO A 78 -19.34 2.47 -51.10
N ALA A 79 -18.43 2.76 -50.16
CA ALA A 79 -17.20 3.50 -50.44
C ALA A 79 -15.97 2.59 -50.69
N GLU A 80 -15.95 1.38 -50.12
CA GLU A 80 -14.76 0.50 -50.19
C GLU A 80 -14.89 -0.57 -51.29
N GLY A 81 -16.10 -0.82 -51.80
CA GLY A 81 -16.34 -1.75 -52.90
C GLY A 81 -16.17 -3.24 -52.57
N VAL A 82 -15.88 -3.57 -51.30
CA VAL A 82 -15.74 -4.94 -50.78
C VAL A 82 -16.81 -5.24 -49.72
N PRO A 83 -17.06 -6.51 -49.34
CA PRO A 83 -18.03 -6.85 -48.30
C PRO A 83 -17.78 -6.10 -46.99
N THR A 84 -18.84 -5.64 -46.32
CA THR A 84 -18.69 -4.80 -45.12
C THR A 84 -17.98 -5.54 -43.97
N VAL A 85 -18.20 -6.85 -43.84
CA VAL A 85 -17.43 -7.69 -42.91
C VAL A 85 -15.92 -7.67 -43.21
N GLU A 86 -15.51 -7.67 -44.48
CA GLU A 86 -14.10 -7.53 -44.84
C GLU A 86 -13.52 -6.20 -44.37
N VAL A 87 -14.25 -5.11 -44.60
CA VAL A 87 -13.83 -3.75 -44.22
C VAL A 87 -13.58 -3.69 -42.71
N VAL A 88 -14.48 -4.25 -41.90
CA VAL A 88 -14.39 -4.24 -40.43
C VAL A 88 -13.13 -4.96 -39.92
N PHE A 89 -12.72 -6.05 -40.56
CA PHE A 89 -11.56 -6.84 -40.13
C PHE A 89 -10.23 -6.43 -40.77
N THR A 90 -10.23 -5.66 -41.87
CA THR A 90 -9.02 -5.31 -42.64
C THR A 90 -8.67 -3.83 -42.63
N ARG A 91 -9.58 -2.94 -42.21
CA ARG A 91 -9.34 -1.49 -42.13
C ARG A 91 -9.30 -1.04 -40.67
N LEU A 92 -8.28 -0.24 -40.35
CA LEU A 92 -8.26 0.51 -39.10
C LEU A 92 -9.27 1.65 -39.19
N HIS A 93 -9.92 1.96 -38.08
CA HIS A 93 -10.90 3.03 -37.97
C HIS A 93 -12.15 2.81 -38.86
N ALA A 94 -12.58 1.55 -39.00
CA ALA A 94 -13.81 1.20 -39.71
C ALA A 94 -14.84 0.56 -38.76
N GLY A 95 -16.08 1.05 -38.78
CA GLY A 95 -17.15 0.51 -37.95
C GLY A 95 -18.36 1.45 -37.81
N GLY A 96 -19.51 0.90 -37.44
CA GLY A 96 -20.75 1.67 -37.23
C GLY A 96 -20.79 2.50 -35.94
N LYS A 97 -19.69 2.53 -35.18
CA LYS A 97 -19.62 3.13 -33.83
C LYS A 97 -19.08 4.57 -33.81
N PHE A 98 -18.77 5.16 -34.97
CA PHE A 98 -18.28 6.55 -35.07
C PHE A 98 -19.37 7.62 -35.03
N ASP A 99 -20.58 7.29 -35.48
CA ASP A 99 -21.70 8.23 -35.55
C ASP A 99 -22.58 8.07 -34.29
N LYS A 100 -22.05 8.50 -33.14
CA LYS A 100 -22.75 8.47 -31.85
C LYS A 100 -23.73 9.64 -31.75
N LYS A 101 -24.82 9.55 -32.50
CA LYS A 101 -25.97 10.45 -32.32
C LYS A 101 -26.89 9.89 -31.24
N ILE A 102 -27.54 10.79 -30.50
CA ILE A 102 -28.61 10.44 -29.56
C ILE A 102 -29.66 9.60 -30.31
N GLY A 103 -29.96 8.40 -29.82
CA GLY A 103 -30.86 7.43 -30.47
C GLY A 103 -30.22 6.46 -31.48
N GLY A 104 -28.91 6.53 -31.72
CA GLY A 104 -28.18 5.55 -32.53
C GLY A 104 -28.00 4.20 -31.81
N ALA A 105 -27.89 3.11 -32.56
CA ALA A 105 -27.83 1.73 -32.04
C ALA A 105 -26.66 1.44 -31.07
N TYR A 106 -25.67 2.33 -30.93
CA TYR A 106 -24.45 2.13 -30.14
C TYR A 106 -24.01 3.36 -29.32
N ALA A 107 -24.95 4.24 -28.94
CA ALA A 107 -24.66 5.50 -28.24
C ALA A 107 -23.76 5.31 -26.97
N PHE A 108 -23.95 4.20 -26.25
CA PHE A 108 -23.19 3.85 -25.03
C PHE A 108 -22.28 2.63 -25.20
N SER A 109 -21.79 2.37 -26.42
CA SER A 109 -20.87 1.26 -26.68
C SER A 109 -19.45 1.53 -26.16
N GLY A 110 -18.71 0.46 -25.84
CA GLY A 110 -17.30 0.53 -25.44
C GLY A 110 -16.32 0.65 -26.62
N GLY A 111 -16.77 0.31 -27.84
CA GLY A 111 -15.96 0.40 -29.05
C GLY A 111 -15.83 1.83 -29.58
N LEU A 112 -14.76 2.55 -29.20
CA LEU A 112 -14.59 3.97 -29.55
C LEU A 112 -13.84 4.24 -30.86
N HIS A 113 -12.92 3.37 -31.24
CA HIS A 113 -11.90 3.71 -32.25
C HIS A 113 -12.04 2.95 -33.56
N GLY A 114 -12.87 1.90 -33.61
CA GLY A 114 -13.02 1.03 -34.80
C GLY A 114 -11.73 0.27 -35.16
N VAL A 115 -10.96 -0.14 -34.15
CA VAL A 115 -9.64 -0.80 -34.31
C VAL A 115 -9.59 -2.20 -33.69
N GLY A 116 -10.50 -2.55 -32.78
CA GLY A 116 -10.40 -3.77 -31.97
C GLY A 116 -10.28 -5.07 -32.77
N VAL A 117 -11.31 -5.42 -33.54
CA VAL A 117 -11.35 -6.68 -34.31
C VAL A 117 -10.34 -6.74 -35.46
N SER A 118 -9.94 -5.58 -36.01
CA SER A 118 -8.86 -5.53 -37.00
C SER A 118 -7.49 -5.79 -36.37
N VAL A 119 -7.27 -5.39 -35.10
CA VAL A 119 -6.09 -5.81 -34.32
C VAL A 119 -6.13 -7.30 -34.03
N THR A 120 -7.29 -7.86 -33.66
CA THR A 120 -7.45 -9.32 -33.48
C THR A 120 -7.06 -10.07 -34.75
N ASN A 121 -7.48 -9.59 -35.91
CA ASN A 121 -7.11 -10.16 -37.21
C ASN A 121 -5.59 -10.02 -37.49
N ALA A 122 -5.04 -8.82 -37.31
CA ALA A 122 -3.62 -8.53 -37.58
C ALA A 122 -2.65 -9.40 -36.77
N LEU A 123 -3.02 -9.71 -35.52
CA LEU A 123 -2.19 -10.43 -34.55
C LEU A 123 -2.53 -11.91 -34.43
N SER A 124 -3.39 -12.43 -35.31
CA SER A 124 -3.71 -13.85 -35.41
C SER A 124 -3.05 -14.49 -36.63
N SER A 125 -2.65 -15.75 -36.52
CA SER A 125 -2.14 -16.53 -37.67
C SER A 125 -3.28 -16.90 -38.62
N ARG A 126 -4.47 -17.15 -38.06
CA ARG A 126 -5.72 -17.38 -38.78
C ARG A 126 -6.87 -16.73 -38.01
N LEU A 127 -7.84 -16.19 -38.73
CA LEU A 127 -9.12 -15.74 -38.16
C LEU A 127 -10.25 -16.15 -39.10
N GLU A 128 -11.32 -16.72 -38.54
CA GLU A 128 -12.52 -17.09 -39.28
C GLU A 128 -13.73 -16.34 -38.73
N VAL A 129 -14.59 -15.87 -39.63
CA VAL A 129 -15.82 -15.18 -39.30
C VAL A 129 -16.98 -15.91 -39.95
N PHE A 130 -17.98 -16.24 -39.14
CA PHE A 130 -19.24 -16.80 -39.56
C PHE A 130 -20.34 -15.82 -39.21
N VAL A 131 -21.16 -15.44 -40.18
CA VAL A 131 -22.28 -14.53 -39.97
C VAL A 131 -23.57 -15.24 -40.32
N LYS A 132 -24.50 -15.30 -39.37
CA LYS A 132 -25.86 -15.79 -39.56
C LYS A 132 -26.75 -14.56 -39.76
N ARG A 133 -27.25 -14.35 -40.98
CA ARG A 133 -28.07 -13.19 -41.32
C ARG A 133 -28.96 -13.49 -42.52
N ASP A 134 -30.18 -12.98 -42.52
CA ASP A 134 -31.13 -13.09 -43.63
C ASP A 134 -31.36 -14.56 -44.10
N GLY A 135 -31.35 -15.50 -43.16
CA GLY A 135 -31.53 -16.94 -43.42
C GLY A 135 -30.31 -17.65 -44.03
N GLN A 136 -29.17 -16.96 -44.15
CA GLN A 136 -27.93 -17.49 -44.72
C GLN A 136 -26.82 -17.55 -43.68
N LEU A 137 -25.95 -18.55 -43.82
CA LEU A 137 -24.67 -18.66 -43.12
C LEU A 137 -23.57 -18.21 -44.07
N HIS A 138 -22.94 -17.09 -43.78
CA HIS A 138 -21.79 -16.60 -44.51
C HIS A 138 -20.49 -16.98 -43.79
N ARG A 139 -19.44 -17.28 -44.55
CA ARG A 139 -18.11 -17.59 -44.02
C ARG A 139 -17.04 -16.78 -44.75
N MET A 140 -16.08 -16.28 -43.99
CA MET A 140 -14.89 -15.59 -44.48
C MET A 140 -13.67 -16.00 -43.63
N ALA A 141 -12.49 -16.09 -44.23
CA ALA A 141 -11.27 -16.43 -43.50
C ALA A 141 -10.10 -15.50 -43.87
N PHE A 142 -9.28 -15.25 -42.86
CA PHE A 142 -8.11 -14.40 -42.92
C PHE A 142 -6.87 -15.16 -42.42
N ALA A 143 -5.70 -14.80 -42.94
CA ALA A 143 -4.41 -15.22 -42.41
C ALA A 143 -3.46 -14.04 -42.32
N ASP A 144 -2.79 -13.89 -41.17
CA ASP A 144 -1.94 -12.75 -40.87
C ASP A 144 -2.59 -11.39 -41.26
N GLY A 145 -3.88 -11.19 -40.96
CA GLY A 145 -4.59 -9.93 -41.26
C GLY A 145 -5.10 -9.77 -42.71
N GLU A 146 -4.75 -10.66 -43.64
CA GLU A 146 -5.14 -10.59 -45.05
C GLU A 146 -6.27 -11.58 -45.37
N VAL A 147 -7.10 -11.27 -46.36
CA VAL A 147 -8.17 -12.17 -46.83
C VAL A 147 -7.56 -13.36 -47.56
N ILE A 148 -7.83 -14.58 -47.09
CA ILE A 148 -7.43 -15.81 -47.78
C ILE A 148 -8.60 -16.57 -48.40
N GLU A 149 -9.78 -16.42 -47.82
CA GLU A 149 -11.02 -16.98 -48.35
C GLU A 149 -12.06 -15.85 -48.39
N PRO A 150 -12.49 -15.40 -49.58
CA PRO A 150 -13.47 -14.33 -49.70
C PRO A 150 -14.82 -14.73 -49.12
N LEU A 151 -15.66 -13.75 -48.81
CA LEU A 151 -16.98 -13.99 -48.24
C LEU A 151 -17.83 -14.89 -49.16
N THR A 152 -18.24 -16.05 -48.65
CA THR A 152 -19.09 -17.01 -49.36
C THR A 152 -20.29 -17.42 -48.53
N VAL A 153 -21.37 -17.86 -49.18
CA VAL A 153 -22.51 -18.49 -48.51
C VAL A 153 -22.14 -19.95 -48.25
N ALA A 154 -21.89 -20.29 -46.98
CA ALA A 154 -21.50 -21.62 -46.54
C ALA A 154 -22.72 -22.54 -46.27
N GLY A 155 -23.93 -21.98 -46.17
CA GLY A 155 -25.16 -22.74 -45.99
C GLY A 155 -26.37 -21.86 -45.70
N SER A 156 -27.48 -22.51 -45.36
CA SER A 156 -28.73 -21.87 -44.91
C SER A 156 -28.95 -22.08 -43.41
N VAL A 157 -29.52 -21.09 -42.73
CA VAL A 157 -29.95 -21.17 -41.34
C VAL A 157 -31.42 -20.82 -41.21
N GLY A 158 -32.04 -21.08 -40.06
CA GLY A 158 -33.41 -20.67 -39.81
C GLY A 158 -33.58 -19.16 -39.99
N ALA A 159 -34.72 -18.70 -40.51
CA ALA A 159 -34.94 -17.29 -40.81
C ALA A 159 -34.84 -16.34 -39.60
N ARG A 160 -35.01 -16.87 -38.38
CA ARG A 160 -34.85 -16.14 -37.11
C ARG A 160 -33.50 -16.37 -36.43
N THR A 161 -32.64 -17.20 -37.02
CA THR A 161 -31.32 -17.51 -36.48
C THR A 161 -30.34 -16.46 -36.99
N THR A 162 -29.96 -15.54 -36.13
CA THR A 162 -28.97 -14.50 -36.40
C THR A 162 -27.77 -14.60 -35.47
N GLY A 163 -26.70 -13.87 -35.76
CA GLY A 163 -25.54 -13.78 -34.89
C GLY A 163 -24.21 -13.82 -35.64
N THR A 164 -23.13 -13.65 -34.89
CA THR A 164 -21.77 -13.72 -35.41
C THR A 164 -20.94 -14.70 -34.57
N LEU A 165 -20.14 -15.53 -35.23
CA LEU A 165 -19.07 -16.28 -34.60
C LEU A 165 -17.73 -15.84 -35.19
N VAL A 166 -16.81 -15.43 -34.32
CA VAL A 166 -15.44 -15.09 -34.68
C VAL A 166 -14.52 -16.08 -33.98
N ARG A 167 -13.69 -16.81 -34.74
CA ARG A 167 -12.68 -17.72 -34.22
C ARG A 167 -11.29 -17.23 -34.59
N ALA A 168 -10.45 -16.99 -33.60
CA ALA A 168 -9.10 -16.47 -33.78
C ALA A 168 -8.06 -17.47 -33.28
N TRP A 169 -6.96 -17.61 -34.01
CA TRP A 169 -5.75 -18.31 -33.61
C TRP A 169 -4.66 -17.27 -33.33
N PRO A 170 -4.49 -16.81 -32.08
CA PRO A 170 -3.50 -15.79 -31.76
C PRO A 170 -2.09 -16.23 -32.16
N ASN A 171 -1.33 -15.33 -32.79
CA ASN A 171 0.04 -15.62 -33.20
C ASN A 171 1.01 -15.34 -32.05
N GLY A 172 1.57 -16.39 -31.46
CA GLY A 172 2.49 -16.30 -30.32
C GLY A 172 3.71 -15.41 -30.54
N LYS A 173 4.10 -15.09 -31.78
CA LYS A 173 5.24 -14.20 -32.06
C LYS A 173 5.06 -12.76 -31.57
N TYR A 174 3.83 -12.33 -31.31
CA TYR A 174 3.51 -10.96 -30.87
C TYR A 174 3.29 -10.82 -29.36
N PHE A 175 3.35 -11.94 -28.62
CA PHE A 175 3.01 -11.98 -27.20
C PHE A 175 4.11 -12.63 -26.37
N ASP A 176 4.33 -12.14 -25.15
CA ASP A 176 5.29 -12.74 -24.22
C ASP A 176 4.86 -14.17 -23.81
N SER A 177 3.54 -14.37 -23.67
CA SER A 177 2.91 -15.68 -23.52
C SER A 177 1.97 -15.96 -24.69
N PRO A 178 2.09 -17.11 -25.37
CA PRO A 178 1.21 -17.46 -26.49
C PRO A 178 -0.19 -17.92 -26.03
N LYS A 179 -0.41 -18.13 -24.73
CA LYS A 179 -1.66 -18.67 -24.19
C LYS A 179 -2.58 -17.56 -23.68
N VAL A 180 -3.87 -17.70 -23.97
CA VAL A 180 -4.91 -16.86 -23.36
C VAL A 180 -4.99 -17.13 -21.87
N LYS A 181 -5.08 -16.08 -21.05
CA LYS A 181 -5.19 -16.22 -19.60
C LYS A 181 -6.63 -16.52 -19.20
N ARG A 182 -6.90 -17.78 -18.88
CA ARG A 182 -8.22 -18.28 -18.51
C ARG A 182 -8.88 -17.48 -17.37
N ASN A 183 -8.13 -17.19 -16.30
CA ASN A 183 -8.67 -16.44 -15.15
C ASN A 183 -9.08 -15.01 -15.52
N GLU A 184 -8.36 -14.36 -16.46
CA GLU A 184 -8.73 -13.03 -16.93
C GLU A 184 -10.00 -13.07 -17.79
N LEU A 185 -10.14 -14.08 -18.67
CA LEU A 185 -11.36 -14.28 -19.46
C LEU A 185 -12.58 -14.57 -18.58
N GLU A 186 -12.43 -15.46 -17.60
CA GLU A 186 -13.51 -15.80 -16.68
C GLU A 186 -14.02 -14.56 -15.93
N ARG A 187 -13.11 -13.76 -15.38
CA ARG A 187 -13.46 -12.50 -14.71
C ARG A 187 -14.18 -11.54 -15.67
N LEU A 188 -13.69 -11.43 -16.90
CA LEU A 188 -14.28 -10.55 -17.92
C LEU A 188 -15.69 -11.00 -18.30
N LEU A 189 -15.90 -12.28 -18.57
CA LEU A 189 -17.19 -12.84 -18.97
C LEU A 189 -18.22 -12.75 -17.84
N ARG A 190 -17.80 -13.06 -16.61
CA ARG A 190 -18.65 -12.86 -15.44
C ARG A 190 -19.06 -11.40 -15.31
N ALA A 191 -18.13 -10.45 -15.44
CA ALA A 191 -18.46 -9.02 -15.42
C ALA A 191 -19.46 -8.63 -16.51
N LYS A 192 -19.33 -9.16 -17.74
CA LYS A 192 -20.32 -8.91 -18.80
C LYS A 192 -21.72 -9.42 -18.42
N ALA A 193 -21.82 -10.62 -17.87
CA ALA A 193 -23.10 -11.20 -17.45
C ALA A 193 -23.80 -10.35 -16.37
N VAL A 194 -23.02 -9.70 -15.51
CA VAL A 194 -23.52 -8.82 -14.45
C VAL A 194 -24.02 -7.48 -15.00
N LEU A 195 -23.28 -6.92 -15.95
CA LEU A 195 -23.57 -5.61 -16.55
C LEU A 195 -24.65 -5.66 -17.63
N LEU A 196 -25.01 -6.87 -18.08
CA LEU A 196 -26.05 -7.15 -19.05
C LEU A 196 -27.13 -8.04 -18.41
N PRO A 197 -28.05 -7.46 -17.62
CA PRO A 197 -29.05 -8.24 -16.90
C PRO A 197 -29.85 -9.15 -17.83
N GLY A 198 -29.97 -10.42 -17.45
CA GLY A 198 -30.70 -11.44 -18.21
C GLY A 198 -29.93 -12.08 -19.37
N VAL A 199 -28.78 -11.54 -19.80
CA VAL A 199 -27.96 -12.13 -20.88
C VAL A 199 -27.20 -13.34 -20.34
N LYS A 200 -27.30 -14.47 -21.06
CA LYS A 200 -26.60 -15.71 -20.73
C LYS A 200 -25.18 -15.69 -21.30
N VAL A 201 -24.18 -15.64 -20.43
CA VAL A 201 -22.76 -15.70 -20.81
C VAL A 201 -22.19 -17.07 -20.48
N VAL A 202 -21.55 -17.71 -21.46
CA VAL A 202 -21.03 -19.07 -21.35
C VAL A 202 -19.54 -19.09 -21.67
N LEU A 203 -18.73 -19.75 -20.83
CA LEU A 203 -17.34 -20.11 -21.13
C LEU A 203 -17.23 -21.64 -21.21
N LYS A 204 -16.74 -22.12 -22.35
CA LYS A 204 -16.47 -23.54 -22.59
C LYS A 204 -14.97 -23.76 -22.75
N ASP A 205 -14.46 -24.78 -22.11
CA ASP A 205 -13.06 -25.20 -22.22
C ASP A 205 -13.03 -26.64 -22.73
N GLU A 206 -12.64 -26.84 -24.00
CA GLU A 206 -12.64 -28.16 -24.63
C GLU A 206 -11.54 -29.08 -24.08
N GLU A 207 -10.43 -28.52 -23.59
CA GLU A 207 -9.31 -29.31 -23.06
C GLU A 207 -9.66 -29.94 -21.71
N SER A 208 -10.32 -29.17 -20.83
CA SER A 208 -10.79 -29.66 -19.52
C SER A 208 -12.20 -30.27 -19.54
N GLY A 209 -13.00 -29.97 -20.57
CA GLY A 209 -14.42 -30.32 -20.64
C GLY A 209 -15.31 -29.49 -19.72
N GLU A 210 -14.78 -28.41 -19.12
CA GLU A 210 -15.50 -27.58 -18.17
C GLU A 210 -16.39 -26.55 -18.90
N GLU A 211 -17.62 -26.37 -18.40
CA GLU A 211 -18.54 -25.33 -18.86
C GLU A 211 -18.96 -24.47 -17.66
N LYS A 212 -18.73 -23.16 -17.78
CA LYS A 212 -19.21 -22.15 -16.82
C LYS A 212 -20.29 -21.30 -17.46
N VAL A 213 -21.35 -21.03 -16.71
CA VAL A 213 -22.51 -20.27 -17.15
C VAL A 213 -22.79 -19.18 -16.12
N TRP A 214 -22.92 -17.94 -16.59
CA TRP A 214 -23.34 -16.80 -15.78
C TRP A 214 -24.58 -16.16 -16.37
N GLN A 215 -25.56 -15.87 -15.53
CA GLN A 215 -26.76 -15.12 -15.88
C GLN A 215 -27.30 -14.46 -14.61
N TYR A 216 -27.34 -13.14 -14.61
CA TYR A 216 -27.76 -12.35 -13.45
C TYR A 216 -29.05 -11.60 -13.78
N ALA A 217 -30.17 -12.02 -13.18
CA ALA A 217 -31.46 -11.34 -13.36
C ALA A 217 -31.50 -9.99 -12.60
N ASP A 218 -30.97 -9.98 -11.37
CA ASP A 218 -30.96 -8.81 -10.48
C ASP A 218 -29.69 -7.94 -10.63
N GLY A 219 -28.94 -8.13 -11.71
CA GLY A 219 -27.78 -7.32 -12.10
C GLY A 219 -26.72 -7.16 -11.00
N LEU A 220 -26.39 -5.91 -10.68
CA LEU A 220 -25.29 -5.53 -9.78
C LEU A 220 -25.46 -6.03 -8.33
N VAL A 221 -26.70 -6.19 -7.86
CA VAL A 221 -26.98 -6.57 -6.45
C VAL A 221 -26.58 -8.02 -6.20
N SER A 222 -27.03 -8.93 -7.06
CA SER A 222 -26.69 -10.35 -6.96
C SER A 222 -25.18 -10.55 -7.06
N TYR A 223 -24.52 -9.83 -7.97
CA TYR A 223 -23.07 -9.89 -8.10
C TYR A 223 -22.33 -9.38 -6.88
N LEU A 224 -22.71 -8.21 -6.34
CA LEU A 224 -22.08 -7.68 -5.14
C LEU A 224 -22.20 -8.71 -4.01
N ASN A 225 -23.39 -9.26 -3.77
CA ASN A 225 -23.62 -10.28 -2.74
C ASN A 225 -22.72 -11.53 -2.88
N GLU A 226 -22.41 -11.98 -4.10
CA GLU A 226 -21.49 -13.11 -4.32
C GLU A 226 -20.01 -12.77 -4.04
N THR A 227 -19.64 -11.48 -4.11
CA THR A 227 -18.27 -11.01 -3.86
C THR A 227 -18.04 -10.56 -2.41
N LEU A 228 -19.12 -10.42 -1.65
CA LEU A 228 -19.08 -10.07 -0.25
C LEU A 228 -18.56 -11.28 0.57
N PRO A 229 -17.69 -11.07 1.58
CA PRO A 229 -17.23 -12.14 2.48
C PRO A 229 -18.39 -12.97 3.06
N GLU A 230 -18.15 -14.26 3.37
CA GLU A 230 -19.17 -15.07 4.05
C GLU A 230 -19.67 -14.35 5.31
N ALA A 231 -20.99 -14.26 5.43
CA ALA A 231 -21.66 -13.49 6.45
C ALA A 231 -21.41 -14.09 7.84
N SER A 232 -20.39 -13.61 8.54
CA SER A 232 -20.54 -13.45 9.98
C SER A 232 -21.48 -12.25 10.18
N GLU A 233 -22.52 -12.40 10.99
CA GLU A 233 -23.53 -11.35 11.26
C GLU A 233 -22.94 -10.01 11.75
N GLN A 234 -21.64 -9.98 12.08
CA GLN A 234 -20.90 -8.83 12.59
C GLN A 234 -20.12 -8.06 11.50
N SER A 235 -20.03 -8.56 10.26
CA SER A 235 -19.19 -7.92 9.23
C SER A 235 -19.88 -6.79 8.47
N TYR A 236 -21.20 -6.84 8.30
CA TYR A 236 -21.99 -5.85 7.55
C TYR A 236 -22.69 -4.87 8.47
N VAL A 237 -22.59 -3.59 8.14
CA VAL A 237 -23.25 -2.54 8.93
C VAL A 237 -24.59 -2.09 8.36
N SER A 238 -24.90 -2.48 7.11
CA SER A 238 -26.16 -2.14 6.44
C SER A 238 -26.57 -3.16 5.36
N PRO A 239 -27.86 -3.16 4.95
CA PRO A 239 -28.27 -3.77 3.69
C PRO A 239 -27.53 -3.18 2.49
N VAL A 240 -27.50 -3.91 1.38
CA VAL A 240 -27.00 -3.40 0.11
C VAL A 240 -27.88 -2.22 -0.34
N PHE A 241 -27.26 -1.08 -0.58
CA PHE A 241 -27.89 0.05 -1.24
C PHE A 241 -27.60 -0.03 -2.73
N ALA A 242 -28.63 -0.16 -3.55
CA ALA A 242 -28.49 -0.21 -4.99
C ALA A 242 -29.52 0.68 -5.67
N GLY A 243 -29.17 1.15 -6.86
CA GLY A 243 -30.04 1.98 -7.68
C GLY A 243 -29.41 2.31 -9.01
N GLU A 244 -30.22 2.89 -9.89
CA GLU A 244 -29.78 3.42 -11.16
C GLU A 244 -30.48 4.74 -11.44
N ARG A 245 -29.78 5.66 -12.08
CA ARG A 245 -30.37 6.92 -12.53
C ARG A 245 -29.69 7.39 -13.79
N TYR A 246 -30.50 7.59 -14.82
CA TYR A 246 -30.08 8.06 -16.14
C TYR A 246 -30.75 9.39 -16.47
N ALA A 247 -30.06 10.22 -17.24
CA ALA A 247 -30.55 11.48 -17.75
C ALA A 247 -31.72 11.24 -18.72
N GLY A 248 -32.82 11.97 -18.54
CA GLY A 248 -33.90 12.02 -19.51
C GLY A 248 -33.61 13.03 -20.63
N ALA A 249 -34.56 13.20 -21.54
CA ALA A 249 -34.44 14.14 -22.67
C ALA A 249 -34.25 15.62 -22.23
N GLU A 250 -34.82 16.01 -21.07
CA GLU A 250 -34.70 17.36 -20.49
C GLU A 250 -34.01 17.31 -19.12
N ASP A 251 -32.78 16.79 -19.08
CA ASP A 251 -32.02 16.73 -17.83
C ASP A 251 -31.53 18.13 -17.40
N ALA A 252 -31.93 18.54 -16.19
CA ALA A 252 -31.62 19.86 -15.65
C ALA A 252 -30.11 20.15 -15.49
N ALA A 253 -29.26 19.12 -15.45
CA ALA A 253 -27.81 19.27 -15.34
C ALA A 253 -27.10 19.30 -16.71
N GLY A 254 -27.85 19.18 -17.80
CA GLY A 254 -27.37 19.30 -19.19
C GLY A 254 -26.69 18.04 -19.74
N PHE A 255 -26.94 16.87 -19.15
CA PHE A 255 -26.40 15.61 -19.64
C PHE A 255 -27.26 15.04 -20.78
N ALA A 256 -26.64 14.29 -21.69
CA ALA A 256 -27.35 13.69 -22.82
C ALA A 256 -28.28 12.56 -22.36
N GLU A 257 -29.40 12.37 -23.05
CA GLU A 257 -30.37 11.31 -22.75
C GLU A 257 -29.68 9.94 -22.67
N GLY A 258 -29.90 9.21 -21.57
CA GLY A 258 -29.31 7.90 -21.29
C GLY A 258 -27.98 7.94 -20.53
N GLU A 259 -27.34 9.11 -20.36
CA GLU A 259 -26.14 9.22 -19.53
C GLU A 259 -26.47 9.06 -18.04
N GLY A 260 -25.67 8.30 -17.31
CA GLY A 260 -25.89 8.09 -15.88
C GLY A 260 -25.09 6.94 -15.31
N ALA A 261 -25.61 6.35 -14.25
CA ALA A 261 -24.97 5.22 -13.62
C ALA A 261 -25.97 4.30 -12.91
N ALA A 262 -25.58 3.04 -12.80
CA ALA A 262 -26.12 2.07 -11.86
C ALA A 262 -25.03 1.73 -10.83
N TRP A 263 -25.43 1.53 -9.58
CA TRP A 263 -24.51 1.22 -8.48
C TRP A 263 -25.13 0.20 -7.52
N ALA A 264 -24.26 -0.56 -6.87
CA ALA A 264 -24.56 -1.32 -5.68
C ALA A 264 -23.45 -1.08 -4.64
N LEU A 265 -23.81 -0.73 -3.42
CA LEU A 265 -22.91 -0.39 -2.31
C LEU A 265 -23.26 -1.23 -1.08
N ALA A 266 -22.23 -1.70 -0.38
CA ALA A 266 -22.34 -2.31 0.94
C ALA A 266 -21.22 -1.78 1.83
N TRP A 267 -21.51 -1.55 3.11
CA TRP A 267 -20.52 -1.10 4.08
C TRP A 267 -20.13 -2.25 4.99
N CYS A 268 -18.81 -2.46 5.13
CA CYS A 268 -18.27 -3.63 5.82
C CYS A 268 -17.01 -3.27 6.62
N GLU A 269 -16.93 -3.75 7.87
CA GLU A 269 -15.76 -3.53 8.73
C GLU A 269 -14.47 -4.18 8.20
N ALA A 270 -14.59 -5.24 7.38
CA ALA A 270 -13.47 -5.98 6.81
C ALA A 270 -12.71 -5.21 5.71
N GLY A 271 -13.17 -4.00 5.35
CA GLY A 271 -12.53 -3.13 4.36
C GLY A 271 -13.23 -3.10 3.00
N GLY A 272 -13.00 -1.99 2.30
CA GLY A 272 -13.58 -1.72 0.98
C GLY A 272 -12.82 -2.37 -0.16
N ALA A 273 -13.57 -2.77 -1.18
CA ALA A 273 -13.07 -3.28 -2.45
C ALA A 273 -14.20 -3.14 -3.49
N GLY A 274 -13.89 -2.89 -4.75
CA GLY A 274 -14.95 -2.78 -5.73
C GLY A 274 -14.46 -2.76 -7.16
N GLU A 275 -15.44 -2.77 -8.05
CA GLU A 275 -15.23 -2.79 -9.49
C GLU A 275 -16.02 -1.66 -10.14
N SER A 276 -15.42 -1.02 -11.12
CA SER A 276 -16.06 0.06 -11.87
C SER A 276 -15.96 -0.20 -13.37
N TYR A 277 -17.03 0.19 -14.06
CA TYR A 277 -17.24 -0.06 -15.47
C TYR A 277 -17.77 1.20 -16.15
N VAL A 278 -17.31 1.46 -17.36
CA VAL A 278 -17.83 2.53 -18.23
C VAL A 278 -18.21 1.91 -19.55
N ASN A 279 -19.48 1.98 -19.94
CA ASN A 279 -19.96 1.40 -21.21
C ASN A 279 -19.51 -0.08 -21.36
N LEU A 280 -19.72 -0.88 -20.30
CA LEU A 280 -19.31 -2.28 -20.16
C LEU A 280 -17.78 -2.53 -20.10
N ILE A 281 -16.94 -1.52 -20.22
CA ILE A 281 -15.49 -1.67 -20.16
C ILE A 281 -15.03 -1.61 -18.70
N PRO A 282 -14.25 -2.60 -18.21
CA PRO A 282 -13.68 -2.55 -16.87
C PRO A 282 -12.63 -1.44 -16.75
N THR A 283 -12.77 -0.58 -15.73
CA THR A 283 -11.79 0.46 -15.40
C THR A 283 -11.00 0.04 -14.15
N SER A 284 -10.02 -0.84 -14.34
CA SER A 284 -9.19 -1.41 -13.26
C SER A 284 -8.40 -0.37 -12.45
N LEU A 285 -8.11 0.79 -13.04
CA LEU A 285 -7.41 1.91 -12.40
C LEU A 285 -8.38 3.04 -11.99
N GLY A 286 -9.69 2.80 -12.04
CA GLY A 286 -10.74 3.74 -11.67
C GLY A 286 -10.88 4.92 -12.64
N GLY A 287 -11.20 6.10 -12.13
CA GLY A 287 -11.34 7.30 -12.96
C GLY A 287 -12.26 8.36 -12.36
N THR A 288 -12.67 9.29 -13.21
CA THR A 288 -13.53 10.43 -12.82
C THR A 288 -14.93 10.01 -12.39
N HIS A 289 -15.50 8.96 -12.98
CA HIS A 289 -16.80 8.37 -12.59
C HIS A 289 -16.77 7.84 -11.15
N GLU A 290 -15.71 7.12 -10.78
CA GLU A 290 -15.52 6.61 -9.42
C GLU A 290 -15.29 7.75 -8.41
N ALA A 291 -14.52 8.77 -8.80
CA ALA A 291 -14.38 9.98 -7.97
C ALA A 291 -15.72 10.69 -7.74
N GLY A 292 -16.61 10.68 -8.74
CA GLY A 292 -17.98 11.18 -8.61
C GLY A 292 -18.81 10.37 -7.62
N LEU A 293 -18.76 9.04 -7.72
CA LEU A 293 -19.42 8.13 -6.77
C LEU A 293 -18.94 8.38 -5.33
N ARG A 294 -17.62 8.42 -5.13
CA ARG A 294 -16.97 8.74 -3.84
C ARG A 294 -17.46 10.05 -3.26
N ASN A 295 -17.50 11.10 -4.08
CA ASN A 295 -17.93 12.42 -3.66
C ASN A 295 -19.42 12.45 -3.27
N GLY A 296 -20.30 11.87 -4.11
CA GLY A 296 -21.73 11.80 -3.84
C GLY A 296 -22.03 11.07 -2.52
N VAL A 297 -21.40 9.91 -2.29
CA VAL A 297 -21.53 9.16 -1.04
C VAL A 297 -21.04 9.97 0.17
N PHE A 298 -19.90 10.65 0.02
CA PHE A 298 -19.33 11.47 1.08
C PHE A 298 -20.25 12.64 1.48
N GLU A 299 -20.76 13.41 0.53
CA GLU A 299 -21.62 14.57 0.84
C GLU A 299 -22.94 14.11 1.47
N SER A 300 -23.57 13.05 0.95
CA SER A 300 -24.78 12.46 1.54
C SER A 300 -24.56 12.03 3.00
N LEU A 301 -23.48 11.29 3.27
CA LEU A 301 -23.21 10.83 4.63
C LEU A 301 -22.86 11.99 5.57
N LYS A 302 -22.11 12.99 5.09
CA LYS A 302 -21.73 14.18 5.85
C LYS A 302 -22.95 15.02 6.25
N GLU A 303 -23.91 15.20 5.35
CA GLU A 303 -25.18 15.86 5.64
C GLU A 303 -25.99 15.08 6.67
N PHE A 304 -26.13 13.75 6.49
CA PHE A 304 -26.79 12.88 7.47
C PHE A 304 -26.16 12.98 8.87
N VAL A 305 -24.83 12.89 8.95
CA VAL A 305 -24.08 12.99 10.22
C VAL A 305 -24.28 14.34 10.90
N SER A 306 -24.29 15.42 10.12
CA SER A 306 -24.49 16.79 10.63
C SER A 306 -25.91 16.99 11.14
N HIS A 307 -26.91 16.53 10.39
CA HIS A 307 -28.32 16.62 10.76
C HIS A 307 -28.65 15.81 12.03
N HIS A 308 -28.01 14.64 12.21
CA HIS A 308 -28.19 13.80 13.38
C HIS A 308 -27.23 14.10 14.55
N GLY A 309 -26.34 15.09 14.41
CA GLY A 309 -25.42 15.50 15.48
C GLY A 309 -24.45 14.40 15.93
N LEU A 310 -24.04 13.51 15.02
CA LEU A 310 -23.25 12.31 15.37
C LEU A 310 -21.75 12.57 15.50
N LEU A 311 -21.25 13.74 15.07
CA LEU A 311 -19.83 14.07 15.07
C LEU A 311 -19.29 14.36 16.49
N PRO A 312 -18.30 13.60 16.98
CA PRO A 312 -17.69 13.88 18.28
C PRO A 312 -16.64 15.00 18.19
N GLY A 313 -16.74 16.00 19.06
CA GLY A 313 -15.69 17.00 19.27
C GLY A 313 -15.31 17.82 18.02
N LYS A 314 -13.99 17.91 17.73
CA LYS A 314 -13.43 18.62 16.55
C LYS A 314 -13.08 17.66 15.40
N VAL A 315 -13.73 16.50 15.30
CA VAL A 315 -13.48 15.56 14.20
C VAL A 315 -14.06 16.10 12.90
N THR A 316 -13.34 15.97 11.80
CA THR A 316 -13.81 16.30 10.45
C THR A 316 -13.76 15.05 9.59
N LEU A 317 -14.85 14.78 8.85
CA LEU A 317 -14.88 13.70 7.86
C LEU A 317 -14.21 14.17 6.57
N GLN A 318 -13.44 13.28 5.95
CA GLN A 318 -12.97 13.40 4.57
C GLN A 318 -13.53 12.24 3.74
N THR A 319 -13.48 12.38 2.42
CA THR A 319 -13.99 11.38 1.46
C THR A 319 -13.42 9.99 1.71
N ASP A 320 -12.11 9.89 1.98
CA ASP A 320 -11.45 8.60 2.21
C ASP A 320 -11.92 7.89 3.49
N ASP A 321 -12.34 8.64 4.52
CA ASP A 321 -12.85 8.02 5.76
C ASP A 321 -14.14 7.25 5.52
N VAL A 322 -14.97 7.79 4.61
CA VAL A 322 -16.24 7.20 4.21
C VAL A 322 -16.01 6.06 3.23
N TRP A 323 -15.08 6.24 2.28
CA TRP A 323 -14.89 5.31 1.17
C TRP A 323 -14.14 4.03 1.55
N LYS A 324 -13.23 4.10 2.53
CA LYS A 324 -12.31 2.99 2.88
C LYS A 324 -13.00 1.67 3.23
N GLN A 325 -14.28 1.72 3.60
CA GLN A 325 -15.06 0.57 4.06
C GLN A 325 -16.25 0.24 3.13
N VAL A 326 -16.23 0.79 1.92
CA VAL A 326 -17.28 0.57 0.92
C VAL A 326 -16.88 -0.56 -0.02
N ARG A 327 -17.72 -1.59 -0.07
CA ARG A 327 -17.73 -2.59 -1.13
C ARG A 327 -18.69 -2.12 -2.21
N TYR A 328 -18.26 -2.07 -3.47
CA TYR A 328 -19.11 -1.49 -4.52
C TYR A 328 -18.95 -2.12 -5.89
N VAL A 329 -20.00 -1.97 -6.69
CA VAL A 329 -19.96 -2.16 -8.13
C VAL A 329 -20.60 -0.94 -8.79
N LEU A 330 -19.90 -0.33 -9.74
CA LEU A 330 -20.34 0.87 -10.46
C LEU A 330 -20.39 0.59 -11.97
N SER A 331 -21.53 0.83 -12.60
CA SER A 331 -21.69 0.80 -14.06
C SER A 331 -22.13 2.16 -14.56
N ALA A 332 -21.22 2.92 -15.17
CA ALA A 332 -21.50 4.22 -15.74
C ALA A 332 -21.81 4.11 -17.24
N ARG A 333 -22.83 4.85 -17.70
CA ARG A 333 -23.14 5.07 -19.10
C ARG A 333 -22.80 6.51 -19.45
N ILE A 334 -21.80 6.68 -20.29
CA ILE A 334 -21.24 7.99 -20.63
C ILE A 334 -21.22 8.11 -22.14
N LEU A 335 -21.67 9.25 -22.66
CA LEU A 335 -21.55 9.58 -24.07
C LEU A 335 -20.11 10.02 -24.34
N ASP A 336 -19.50 9.48 -25.39
CA ASP A 336 -18.10 9.80 -25.76
C ASP A 336 -17.08 9.76 -24.60
N PRO A 337 -16.94 8.61 -23.91
CA PRO A 337 -15.97 8.49 -22.85
C PRO A 337 -14.54 8.61 -23.39
N GLN A 338 -13.69 9.32 -22.65
CA GLN A 338 -12.27 9.45 -22.93
C GLN A 338 -11.50 8.65 -21.89
N PHE A 339 -10.61 7.77 -22.36
CA PHE A 339 -9.76 6.95 -21.50
C PHE A 339 -8.29 7.33 -21.63
N GLN A 340 -7.52 7.02 -20.59
CA GLN A 340 -6.07 7.08 -20.64
C GLN A 340 -5.54 5.89 -21.44
N GLY A 341 -5.11 6.13 -22.67
CA GLY A 341 -4.55 5.09 -23.55
C GLY A 341 -5.60 4.11 -24.11
N GLN A 342 -5.13 3.18 -24.93
CA GLN A 342 -5.99 2.24 -25.67
C GLN A 342 -6.52 1.07 -24.82
N THR A 343 -5.86 0.73 -23.71
CA THR A 343 -6.28 -0.36 -22.80
C THR A 343 -7.53 0.02 -21.99
N LYS A 344 -7.94 1.28 -22.02
CA LYS A 344 -9.16 1.83 -21.39
C LYS A 344 -9.27 1.58 -19.87
N GLU A 345 -8.13 1.43 -19.19
CA GLU A 345 -8.08 1.06 -17.77
C GLU A 345 -8.47 2.21 -16.81
N ARG A 346 -8.40 3.46 -17.27
CA ARG A 346 -8.75 4.65 -16.48
C ARG A 346 -9.56 5.67 -17.28
N LEU A 347 -10.69 6.12 -16.73
CA LEU A 347 -11.51 7.17 -17.33
C LEU A 347 -10.97 8.58 -17.01
N SER A 348 -10.87 9.45 -18.03
CA SER A 348 -10.42 10.84 -17.92
C SER A 348 -11.48 11.90 -18.26
N SER A 349 -12.69 11.50 -18.67
CA SER A 349 -13.80 12.42 -18.96
C SER A 349 -14.17 13.27 -17.75
N ARG A 350 -14.03 14.60 -17.86
CA ARG A 350 -14.22 15.53 -16.72
C ARG A 350 -15.65 15.57 -16.20
N ASP A 351 -16.64 15.56 -17.10
CA ASP A 351 -18.05 15.67 -16.74
C ASP A 351 -18.59 14.45 -16.00
N SER A 352 -17.94 13.29 -16.14
CA SER A 352 -18.36 12.04 -15.52
C SER A 352 -18.37 12.08 -13.98
N MET A 353 -17.50 12.90 -13.37
CA MET A 353 -17.51 13.11 -11.92
C MET A 353 -18.82 13.79 -11.48
N ARG A 354 -19.20 14.87 -12.17
CA ARG A 354 -20.43 15.64 -11.89
C ARG A 354 -21.67 14.80 -12.17
N LEU A 355 -21.65 14.02 -13.25
CA LEU A 355 -22.72 13.09 -13.62
C LEU A 355 -22.97 12.09 -12.49
N VAL A 356 -21.97 11.27 -12.13
CA VAL A 356 -22.20 10.18 -11.16
C VAL A 356 -22.53 10.72 -9.77
N ALA A 357 -21.89 11.81 -9.32
CA ALA A 357 -22.19 12.43 -8.03
C ALA A 357 -23.64 12.90 -7.93
N SER A 358 -24.18 13.54 -8.98
CA SER A 358 -25.56 14.04 -8.99
C SER A 358 -26.59 12.91 -9.07
N ARG A 359 -26.24 11.77 -9.69
CA ARG A 359 -27.13 10.62 -9.81
C ARG A 359 -27.33 9.90 -8.47
N ILE A 360 -26.26 9.72 -7.69
CA ILE A 360 -26.34 8.96 -6.44
C ILE A 360 -26.83 9.76 -5.23
N LYS A 361 -26.59 11.08 -5.18
CA LYS A 361 -26.85 11.91 -3.98
C LYS A 361 -28.30 11.80 -3.49
N ASP A 362 -29.29 12.22 -4.29
CA ASP A 362 -30.69 12.22 -3.80
C ASP A 362 -31.20 10.81 -3.43
N PRO A 363 -30.95 9.74 -4.22
CA PRO A 363 -31.36 8.39 -3.84
C PRO A 363 -30.71 7.91 -2.53
N LEU A 364 -29.43 8.24 -2.31
CA LEU A 364 -28.74 7.87 -1.08
C LEU A 364 -29.25 8.67 0.12
N ASP A 365 -29.50 9.96 -0.04
CA ASP A 365 -30.11 10.81 1.00
C ASP A 365 -31.48 10.26 1.41
N ALA A 366 -32.32 9.91 0.43
CA ALA A 366 -33.62 9.29 0.69
C ALA A 366 -33.47 7.94 1.42
N TRP A 367 -32.52 7.11 1.00
CA TRP A 367 -32.28 5.80 1.61
C TRP A 367 -31.76 5.91 3.05
N LEU A 368 -30.82 6.82 3.33
CA LEU A 368 -30.30 7.07 4.69
C LEU A 368 -31.40 7.54 5.64
N ASN A 369 -32.29 8.43 5.16
CA ASN A 369 -33.42 8.92 5.94
C ASN A 369 -34.51 7.85 6.16
N ALA A 370 -34.70 6.93 5.22
CA ALA A 370 -35.59 5.78 5.38
C ALA A 370 -35.00 4.69 6.30
N ASN A 371 -33.67 4.57 6.37
CA ASN A 371 -32.94 3.53 7.09
C ASN A 371 -32.02 4.13 8.18
N ILE A 372 -32.61 4.88 9.12
CA ILE A 372 -31.87 5.66 10.12
C ILE A 372 -30.87 4.80 10.92
N GLU A 373 -31.24 3.59 11.32
CA GLU A 373 -30.34 2.70 12.08
C GLU A 373 -29.11 2.28 11.26
N ALA A 374 -29.32 1.91 9.99
CA ALA A 374 -28.22 1.59 9.08
C ALA A 374 -27.35 2.83 8.81
N GLY A 375 -27.97 3.99 8.57
CA GLY A 375 -27.26 5.25 8.38
C GLY A 375 -26.38 5.63 9.58
N LYS A 376 -26.85 5.42 10.81
CA LYS A 376 -26.05 5.62 12.04
C LYS A 376 -24.86 4.68 12.11
N LYS A 377 -25.03 3.39 11.80
CA LYS A 377 -23.91 2.42 11.79
C LYS A 377 -22.87 2.75 10.72
N ILE A 378 -23.31 3.17 9.53
CA ILE A 378 -22.41 3.64 8.46
C ILE A 378 -21.63 4.88 8.92
N ALA A 379 -22.31 5.83 9.56
CA ALA A 379 -21.68 7.03 10.13
C ALA A 379 -20.66 6.69 11.22
N GLU A 380 -20.99 5.78 12.13
CA GLU A 380 -20.07 5.29 13.17
C GLU A 380 -18.80 4.69 12.56
N LEU A 381 -18.94 3.91 11.47
CA LEU A 381 -17.82 3.38 10.72
C LEU A 381 -16.90 4.48 10.14
N ALA A 382 -17.49 5.48 9.50
CA ALA A 382 -16.76 6.59 8.92
C ALA A 382 -16.05 7.41 10.01
N ILE A 383 -16.73 7.67 11.13
CA ILE A 383 -16.18 8.39 12.28
C ILE A 383 -15.03 7.59 12.93
N LYS A 384 -15.19 6.28 13.11
CA LYS A 384 -14.14 5.37 13.60
C LYS A 384 -12.90 5.46 12.71
N THR A 385 -13.08 5.49 11.39
CA THR A 385 -12.00 5.65 10.41
C THR A 385 -11.36 7.04 10.49
N ALA A 386 -12.16 8.11 10.60
CA ALA A 386 -11.68 9.49 10.73
C ALA A 386 -10.88 9.72 12.03
N LEU A 387 -11.32 9.12 13.14
CA LEU A 387 -10.61 9.11 14.42
C LEU A 387 -9.29 8.33 14.32
N ALA A 388 -9.29 7.17 13.67
CA ALA A 388 -8.07 6.41 13.42
C ALA A 388 -7.09 7.22 12.54
N ARG A 389 -7.58 7.92 11.51
CA ARG A 389 -6.78 8.85 10.69
C ARG A 389 -6.26 10.02 11.50
N GLN A 390 -7.03 10.64 12.38
CA GLN A 390 -6.52 11.72 13.24
C GLN A 390 -5.43 11.23 14.20
N LYS A 391 -5.58 10.02 14.75
CA LYS A 391 -4.53 9.38 15.58
C LYS A 391 -3.29 9.06 14.73
N ALA A 392 -3.46 8.47 13.55
CA ALA A 392 -2.38 8.17 12.63
C ALA A 392 -1.72 9.43 12.06
N GLY A 393 -2.48 10.50 11.78
CA GLY A 393 -1.97 11.79 11.34
C GLY A 393 -1.13 12.48 12.42
N ARG A 394 -1.46 12.28 13.71
CA ARG A 394 -0.57 12.65 14.83
C ARG A 394 0.70 11.81 14.88
N VAL A 395 0.68 10.58 14.36
CA VAL A 395 1.85 9.69 14.23
C VAL A 395 2.66 9.99 12.95
N VAL A 396 2.01 10.51 11.89
CA VAL A 396 2.56 10.75 10.54
C VAL A 396 2.85 12.24 10.25
N GLU A 397 2.56 13.16 11.18
CA GLU A 397 3.08 14.54 11.14
C GLU A 397 4.60 14.63 11.36
N LYS A 398 5.34 13.52 11.27
CA LYS A 398 6.70 13.57 10.73
C LYS A 398 6.62 13.84 9.23
N LYS A 399 6.55 15.14 8.93
CA LYS A 399 6.79 15.74 7.62
C LYS A 399 7.76 14.88 6.79
N LYS A 400 7.38 14.59 5.54
CA LYS A 400 8.37 14.57 4.45
C LYS A 400 9.12 15.90 4.50
N GLN A 401 10.24 15.94 5.21
CA GLN A 401 11.25 16.97 5.08
C GLN A 401 12.43 16.33 4.37
N SER A 402 12.35 16.35 3.04
CA SER A 402 13.53 16.50 2.21
C SER A 402 14.19 17.83 2.58
N GLY A 403 15.09 17.79 3.55
CA GLY A 403 15.82 18.91 4.11
C GLY A 403 16.51 18.45 5.39
N ALA A 404 17.79 18.80 5.57
CA ALA A 404 18.65 18.33 6.66
C ALA A 404 17.89 18.10 7.98
N ALA A 405 17.97 16.87 8.50
CA ALA A 405 17.30 16.50 9.74
C ALA A 405 17.64 17.53 10.83
N VAL A 406 16.63 18.22 11.34
CA VAL A 406 16.82 19.15 12.46
C VAL A 406 17.18 18.30 13.67
N LEU A 407 18.43 18.42 14.12
CA LEU A 407 18.92 17.69 15.28
C LEU A 407 18.13 18.09 16.54
N PRO A 408 17.98 17.18 17.52
CA PRO A 408 17.26 17.48 18.75
C PRO A 408 17.86 18.69 19.45
N GLY A 409 17.03 19.63 19.91
CA GLY A 409 17.52 20.86 20.54
C GLY A 409 18.31 20.65 21.84
N LYS A 410 18.18 19.48 22.48
CA LYS A 410 18.95 19.10 23.68
C LYS A 410 20.32 18.49 23.35
N LEU A 411 20.51 18.01 22.11
CA LEU A 411 21.76 17.41 21.67
C LEU A 411 22.84 18.50 21.68
N THR A 412 23.92 18.26 22.42
CA THR A 412 25.15 19.03 22.28
C THR A 412 26.12 18.20 21.44
N ASP A 413 26.21 18.54 20.16
CA ASP A 413 26.93 17.73 19.17
C ASP A 413 28.46 17.91 19.20
N CYS A 414 29.20 16.97 18.60
CA CYS A 414 30.64 17.07 18.36
C CYS A 414 30.95 17.83 17.06
N GLU A 415 32.19 18.29 16.90
CA GLU A 415 32.65 19.06 15.74
C GLU A 415 33.10 18.18 14.56
N SER A 416 33.52 16.94 14.85
CA SER A 416 33.96 15.94 13.89
C SER A 416 32.77 15.22 13.24
N ASP A 417 32.92 14.87 11.97
CA ASP A 417 32.03 13.97 11.22
C ASP A 417 32.63 12.54 11.08
N GLU A 418 33.80 12.28 11.66
CA GLU A 418 34.47 10.97 11.60
C GLU A 418 33.81 9.95 12.54
N ILE A 419 32.87 9.16 12.00
CA ILE A 419 32.10 8.15 12.74
C ILE A 419 32.99 7.25 13.61
N ALA A 420 34.13 6.79 13.08
CA ALA A 420 35.05 5.89 13.80
C ALA A 420 35.60 6.47 15.12
N ARG A 421 35.64 7.80 15.24
CA ARG A 421 36.10 8.52 16.43
C ARG A 421 34.95 9.08 17.24
N ASN A 422 33.84 9.39 16.60
CA ASN A 422 32.70 10.06 17.19
C ASN A 422 31.97 9.18 18.22
N GLU A 423 31.64 9.76 19.37
CA GLU A 423 30.97 9.12 20.48
C GLU A 423 29.78 9.96 20.92
N ILE A 424 28.68 9.34 21.33
CA ILE A 424 27.55 10.02 21.96
C ILE A 424 27.31 9.44 23.35
N PHE A 425 27.17 10.31 24.35
CA PHE A 425 26.79 9.95 25.71
C PHE A 425 25.30 10.22 25.92
N LEU A 426 24.54 9.18 26.23
CA LEU A 426 23.15 9.26 26.67
C LEU A 426 23.15 9.39 28.19
N VAL A 427 22.84 10.60 28.69
CA VAL A 427 23.07 10.97 30.09
C VAL A 427 21.78 11.08 30.87
N GLU A 428 21.74 10.51 32.07
CA GLU A 428 20.61 10.64 32.99
C GLU A 428 20.48 12.07 33.53
N GLY A 429 19.45 12.80 33.07
CA GLY A 429 19.10 14.12 33.59
C GLY A 429 19.91 15.30 33.05
N ASP A 430 19.32 16.50 33.14
CA ASP A 430 19.95 17.74 32.68
C ASP A 430 21.15 18.15 33.56
N SER A 431 21.19 17.74 34.84
CA SER A 431 22.27 18.06 35.77
C SER A 431 23.57 17.35 35.37
N ALA A 432 23.56 16.03 35.28
CA ALA A 432 24.70 15.25 34.81
C ALA A 432 25.04 15.58 33.35
N GLY A 433 24.04 15.85 32.50
CA GLY A 433 24.25 16.35 31.14
C GLY A 433 25.02 17.69 31.09
N GLY A 434 24.77 18.58 32.05
CA GLY A 434 25.51 19.85 32.19
C GLY A 434 26.98 19.66 32.57
N SER A 435 27.27 18.77 33.51
CA SER A 435 28.65 18.41 33.87
C SER A 435 29.37 17.69 32.72
N ALA A 436 28.70 16.74 32.06
CA ALA A 436 29.24 16.01 30.92
C ALA A 436 29.55 16.95 29.75
N LYS A 437 28.66 17.91 29.46
CA LYS A 437 28.90 18.94 28.43
C LYS A 437 30.15 19.77 28.68
N GLN A 438 30.48 20.05 29.94
CA GLN A 438 31.66 20.81 30.33
C GLN A 438 32.94 19.95 30.32
N GLY A 439 32.82 18.67 30.68
CA GLY A 439 33.94 17.72 30.73
C GLY A 439 34.30 17.06 29.40
N ARG A 440 33.41 17.10 28.40
CA ARG A 440 33.60 16.44 27.10
C ARG A 440 34.77 17.02 26.30
N ASP A 441 35.36 16.17 25.46
CA ASP A 441 36.08 16.64 24.29
C ASP A 441 35.09 17.04 23.19
N ARG A 442 35.05 18.32 22.83
CA ARG A 442 34.09 18.85 21.87
C ARG A 442 34.33 18.36 20.45
N GLU A 443 35.55 17.93 20.16
CA GLU A 443 35.94 17.48 18.83
C GLU A 443 35.17 16.22 18.44
N TYR A 444 35.05 15.23 19.34
CA TYR A 444 34.47 13.92 18.98
C TYR A 444 33.40 13.37 19.94
N GLN A 445 33.08 14.04 21.06
CA GLN A 445 32.09 13.52 22.02
C GLN A 445 30.82 14.36 22.04
N ALA A 446 29.68 13.82 21.65
CA ALA A 446 28.36 14.45 21.76
C ALA A 446 27.64 14.04 23.06
N ILE A 447 26.77 14.91 23.57
CA ILE A 447 25.99 14.69 24.80
C ILE A 447 24.50 14.83 24.51
N LEU A 448 23.70 13.82 24.86
CA LEU A 448 22.24 13.85 24.81
C LEU A 448 21.65 13.56 26.21
N PRO A 449 21.22 14.61 26.94
CA PRO A 449 20.55 14.45 28.23
C PRO A 449 19.14 13.86 28.07
N LEU A 450 18.79 12.87 28.89
CA LEU A 450 17.49 12.23 28.96
C LEU A 450 16.69 12.77 30.14
N ARG A 451 15.38 12.99 29.96
CA ARG A 451 14.49 13.48 31.01
C ARG A 451 13.55 12.38 31.47
N GLY A 452 13.60 12.08 32.77
CA GLY A 452 12.76 11.04 33.36
C GLY A 452 13.09 9.65 32.84
N LYS A 453 12.23 8.68 33.18
CA LYS A 453 12.37 7.30 32.74
C LYS A 453 11.98 7.19 31.26
N VAL A 454 12.85 6.59 30.47
CA VAL A 454 12.61 6.33 29.05
C VAL A 454 11.37 5.42 28.90
N LEU A 455 10.61 5.59 27.82
CA LEU A 455 9.47 4.72 27.55
C LEU A 455 9.92 3.26 27.47
N ASN A 456 9.23 2.36 28.18
CA ASN A 456 9.38 0.93 27.95
C ASN A 456 8.81 0.57 26.57
N THR A 457 9.68 0.20 25.64
CA THR A 457 9.36 -0.04 24.23
C THR A 457 9.21 -1.51 23.85
N TRP A 458 9.27 -2.45 24.82
CA TRP A 458 9.24 -3.89 24.54
C TRP A 458 7.99 -4.33 23.75
N GLU A 459 6.82 -3.88 24.20
CA GLU A 459 5.50 -4.16 23.60
C GLU A 459 4.96 -2.99 22.76
N VAL A 460 5.82 -2.04 22.37
CA VAL A 460 5.44 -0.91 21.51
C VAL A 460 5.85 -1.25 20.08
N ALA A 461 4.93 -1.09 19.13
CA ALA A 461 5.23 -1.32 17.72
C ALA A 461 6.23 -0.27 17.18
N ARG A 462 7.13 -0.68 16.27
CA ARG A 462 8.18 0.20 15.68
C ARG A 462 7.65 1.52 15.15
N GLY A 463 6.49 1.53 14.50
CA GLY A 463 5.89 2.75 13.96
C GLY A 463 5.37 3.73 15.02
N GLU A 464 5.22 3.29 16.27
CA GLU A 464 4.64 4.06 17.37
C GLU A 464 5.69 4.57 18.37
N ILE A 465 6.90 3.99 18.40
CA ILE A 465 7.93 4.36 19.38
C ILE A 465 8.34 5.84 19.28
N PHE A 466 8.26 6.42 18.08
CA PHE A 466 8.59 7.83 17.85
C PHE A 466 7.52 8.80 18.35
N GLY A 467 6.40 8.32 18.88
CA GLY A 467 5.45 9.14 19.62
C GLY A 467 6.00 9.62 20.97
N ASN A 468 7.06 8.98 21.48
CA ASN A 468 7.81 9.48 22.63
C ASN A 468 8.99 10.33 22.18
N ASN A 469 9.09 11.54 22.74
CA ASN A 469 10.11 12.52 22.35
C ASN A 469 11.53 12.04 22.66
N GLU A 470 11.76 11.38 23.81
CA GLU A 470 13.08 10.89 24.19
C GLU A 470 13.58 9.80 23.22
N VAL A 471 12.73 8.84 22.88
CA VAL A 471 13.05 7.81 21.87
C VAL A 471 13.25 8.43 20.49
N HIS A 472 12.40 9.39 20.11
CA HIS A 472 12.54 10.11 18.86
C HIS A 472 13.86 10.88 18.78
N ASP A 473 14.23 11.59 19.84
CA ASP A 473 15.45 12.39 19.94
C ASP A 473 16.70 11.49 19.82
N ILE A 474 16.70 10.32 20.50
CA ILE A 474 17.77 9.33 20.37
C ILE A 474 17.91 8.87 18.91
N ALA A 475 16.81 8.48 18.26
CA ALA A 475 16.85 7.98 16.88
C ALA A 475 17.37 9.03 15.89
N VAL A 476 16.91 10.28 16.01
CA VAL A 476 17.38 11.39 15.16
C VAL A 476 18.84 11.74 15.45
N ALA A 477 19.24 11.78 16.71
CA ALA A 477 20.63 12.03 17.08
C ALA A 477 21.54 10.97 16.45
N LEU A 478 21.17 9.69 16.54
CA LEU A 478 21.94 8.59 15.95
C LEU A 478 21.90 8.55 14.43
N GLY A 479 20.89 9.14 13.80
CA GLY A 479 20.67 9.07 12.35
C GLY A 479 20.07 7.73 11.90
N LEU A 480 19.32 7.06 12.78
CA LEU A 480 18.81 5.71 12.53
C LEU A 480 17.28 5.65 12.53
N ASP A 481 16.74 4.83 11.64
CA ASP A 481 15.36 4.36 11.69
C ASP A 481 15.26 3.02 12.44
N ALA A 482 14.10 2.75 13.05
CA ALA A 482 13.86 1.51 13.77
C ALA A 482 13.81 0.31 12.81
N HIS A 483 14.51 -0.77 13.14
CA HIS A 483 14.69 -1.95 12.28
C HIS A 483 14.74 -3.26 13.09
N ASP A 484 14.62 -4.40 12.40
CA ASP A 484 14.78 -5.73 13.00
C ASP A 484 16.23 -6.22 12.82
N LEU A 485 16.57 -7.33 13.49
CA LEU A 485 17.91 -7.93 13.41
C LEU A 485 18.24 -8.47 12.01
N ASP A 486 17.24 -8.84 11.21
CA ASP A 486 17.41 -9.32 9.83
C ASP A 486 17.53 -8.20 8.78
N ALA A 487 17.40 -6.93 9.19
CA ALA A 487 17.55 -5.78 8.30
C ALA A 487 18.97 -5.72 7.70
N PRO A 488 19.16 -5.24 6.45
CA PRO A 488 20.49 -5.14 5.85
C PRO A 488 21.37 -4.11 6.57
N ASP A 489 22.69 -4.24 6.50
CA ASP A 489 23.66 -3.33 7.16
C ASP A 489 23.50 -1.86 6.71
N THR A 490 22.87 -1.61 5.56
CA THR A 490 22.55 -0.27 5.05
C THR A 490 21.67 0.55 6.00
N VAL A 491 21.01 -0.08 6.97
CA VAL A 491 20.29 0.67 8.02
C VAL A 491 21.20 1.54 8.89
N LEU A 492 22.51 1.27 8.88
CA LEU A 492 23.54 2.05 9.59
C LEU A 492 24.25 3.09 8.69
N ASP A 493 23.86 3.24 7.41
CA ASP A 493 24.54 4.15 6.46
C ASP A 493 24.56 5.61 6.92
N ASN A 494 23.54 6.03 7.68
CA ASN A 494 23.40 7.37 8.22
C ASN A 494 23.83 7.48 9.69
N LEU A 495 24.47 6.43 10.25
CA LEU A 495 24.93 6.43 11.64
C LEU A 495 25.92 7.57 11.88
N ARG A 496 25.70 8.35 12.93
CA ARG A 496 26.49 9.57 13.20
C ARG A 496 27.64 9.38 14.20
N TYR A 497 27.56 8.35 15.03
CA TYR A 497 28.52 8.08 16.11
C TYR A 497 28.92 6.60 16.12
N GLY A 498 30.23 6.33 16.15
CA GLY A 498 30.77 4.97 16.22
C GLY A 498 30.65 4.35 17.61
N LYS A 499 30.43 5.14 18.67
CA LYS A 499 30.06 4.62 19.99
C LYS A 499 28.87 5.35 20.58
N VAL A 500 27.91 4.58 21.08
CA VAL A 500 26.75 5.03 21.85
C VAL A 500 26.93 4.56 23.28
N ILE A 501 27.21 5.51 24.17
CA ILE A 501 27.59 5.23 25.56
C ILE A 501 26.44 5.64 26.48
N ILE A 502 25.88 4.68 27.22
CA ILE A 502 24.87 4.92 28.25
C ILE A 502 25.60 5.33 29.53
N MET A 503 25.31 6.53 30.03
CA MET A 503 25.91 7.07 31.26
C MET A 503 24.80 7.46 32.24
N ALA A 504 24.53 6.55 33.18
CA ALA A 504 23.50 6.69 34.20
C ALA A 504 24.12 6.64 35.60
N ASP A 505 23.38 7.10 36.61
CA ASP A 505 23.84 7.09 37.99
C ASP A 505 24.00 5.65 38.50
N ALA A 506 24.94 5.45 39.43
CA ALA A 506 25.22 4.15 40.03
C ALA A 506 24.22 3.83 41.17
N ASP A 507 22.94 4.02 40.88
CA ASP A 507 21.82 3.75 41.77
C ASP A 507 20.74 2.85 41.10
N VAL A 508 19.65 2.62 41.83
CA VAL A 508 18.54 1.77 41.34
C VAL A 508 17.77 2.40 40.19
N ASP A 509 17.70 3.73 40.11
CA ASP A 509 16.98 4.44 39.05
C ASP A 509 17.82 4.49 37.76
N GLY A 510 19.14 4.69 37.88
CA GLY A 510 20.09 4.58 36.77
C GLY A 510 20.13 3.18 36.19
N SER A 511 20.13 2.14 37.03
CA SER A 511 20.00 0.73 36.58
C SER A 511 18.69 0.47 35.81
N HIS A 512 17.60 1.11 36.22
CA HIS A 512 16.32 1.02 35.53
C HIS A 512 16.36 1.75 34.17
N ILE A 513 16.95 2.95 34.10
CA ILE A 513 17.13 3.68 32.83
C ILE A 513 18.02 2.89 31.86
N GLN A 514 19.11 2.30 32.35
CA GLN A 514 19.95 1.40 31.56
C GLN A 514 19.11 0.27 30.98
N THR A 515 18.29 -0.40 31.80
CA THR A 515 17.41 -1.49 31.35
C THR A 515 16.42 -1.04 30.26
N LEU A 516 15.84 0.16 30.38
CA LEU A 516 14.92 0.72 29.39
C LEU A 516 15.62 1.04 28.06
N LEU A 517 16.83 1.59 28.10
CA LEU A 517 17.65 1.85 26.91
C LEU A 517 18.13 0.56 26.26
N LEU A 518 18.53 -0.44 27.04
CA LEU A 518 18.87 -1.78 26.53
C LEU A 518 17.66 -2.41 25.83
N THR A 519 16.48 -2.28 26.40
CA THR A 519 15.22 -2.72 25.78
C THR A 519 14.99 -2.03 24.45
N LEU A 520 15.20 -0.71 24.38
CA LEU A 520 15.06 0.07 23.15
C LEU A 520 16.03 -0.42 22.06
N PHE A 521 17.32 -0.52 22.37
CA PHE A 521 18.33 -0.94 21.40
C PHE A 521 18.14 -2.38 20.96
N LEU A 522 17.84 -3.30 21.87
CA LEU A 522 17.60 -4.71 21.55
C LEU A 522 16.38 -4.87 20.64
N ARG A 523 15.30 -4.13 20.90
CA ARG A 523 14.03 -4.32 20.19
C ARG A 523 13.94 -3.55 18.88
N HIS A 524 14.49 -2.34 18.84
CA HIS A 524 14.24 -1.39 17.75
C HIS A 524 15.50 -0.96 16.99
N PHE A 525 16.70 -1.22 17.53
CA PHE A 525 17.99 -0.94 16.85
C PHE A 525 19.01 -2.09 17.01
N PRO A 526 18.61 -3.36 16.80
CA PRO A 526 19.44 -4.50 17.14
C PRO A 526 20.77 -4.56 16.38
N ARG A 527 20.85 -4.05 15.13
CA ARG A 527 22.10 -4.01 14.35
C ARG A 527 23.17 -3.11 14.98
N LEU A 528 22.76 -2.11 15.76
CA LEU A 528 23.68 -1.24 16.50
C LEU A 528 24.44 -2.02 17.59
N ILE A 529 23.76 -2.98 18.24
CA ILE A 529 24.38 -3.86 19.24
C ILE A 529 25.25 -4.91 18.53
N GLU A 530 24.72 -5.53 17.48
CA GLU A 530 25.43 -6.55 16.70
C GLU A 530 26.78 -6.03 16.15
N SER A 531 26.80 -4.79 15.69
CA SER A 531 28.00 -4.13 15.14
C SER A 531 28.94 -3.57 16.22
N GLY A 532 28.63 -3.77 17.51
CA GLY A 532 29.51 -3.38 18.62
C GLY A 532 29.56 -1.88 18.91
N HIS A 533 28.49 -1.14 18.63
CA HIS A 533 28.44 0.31 18.84
C HIS A 533 27.91 0.72 20.21
N VAL A 534 27.25 -0.16 20.97
CA VAL A 534 26.59 0.20 22.25
C VAL A 534 27.45 -0.18 23.46
N TYR A 535 27.63 0.76 24.39
CA TYR A 535 28.44 0.62 25.59
C TYR A 535 27.72 1.18 26.82
N ILE A 536 28.05 0.65 28.00
CA ILE A 536 27.62 1.21 29.30
C ILE A 536 28.85 1.79 30.00
N ALA A 537 28.78 3.05 30.41
CA ALA A 537 29.82 3.67 31.22
C ALA A 537 29.81 3.11 32.65
N GLN A 538 30.98 2.97 33.26
CA GLN A 538 31.15 2.50 34.63
C GLN A 538 31.80 3.60 35.48
N PRO A 539 31.03 4.60 35.93
CA PRO A 539 31.55 5.65 36.81
C PRO A 539 31.94 5.08 38.18
N PRO A 540 32.95 5.64 38.87
CA PRO A 540 33.36 5.15 40.18
C PRO A 540 32.38 5.53 41.30
N LEU A 541 32.14 4.60 42.24
CA LEU A 541 31.35 4.87 43.45
C LEU A 541 32.13 5.63 44.52
N PHE A 542 33.46 5.47 44.57
CA PHE A 542 34.30 6.07 45.61
C PHE A 542 35.43 6.92 45.04
N SER A 543 35.73 8.02 45.72
CA SER A 543 36.97 8.77 45.58
C SER A 543 37.79 8.69 46.85
N ILE A 544 39.08 8.43 46.72
CA ILE A 544 40.04 8.34 47.81
C ILE A 544 41.05 9.47 47.61
N LYS A 545 40.95 10.50 48.45
CA LYS A 545 41.88 11.62 48.44
C LYS A 545 43.03 11.32 49.40
N VAL A 546 44.25 11.32 48.88
CA VAL A 546 45.48 11.12 49.67
C VAL A 546 46.20 12.46 49.80
N ALA A 547 46.35 12.94 51.04
CA ALA A 547 47.05 14.18 51.33
C ALA A 547 48.54 14.09 50.99
N ALA A 548 49.14 15.23 50.64
CA ALA A 548 50.56 15.30 50.33
C ALA A 548 51.43 14.89 51.54
N GLN A 549 52.47 14.09 51.29
CA GLN A 549 53.45 13.67 52.30
C GLN A 549 54.84 14.19 51.91
N GLY A 550 55.13 15.43 52.30
CA GLY A 550 56.37 16.11 51.97
C GLY A 550 56.49 16.46 50.48
N LYS A 551 57.69 16.83 50.02
CA LYS A 551 57.94 17.27 48.63
C LYS A 551 57.91 16.13 47.60
N SER A 552 58.11 14.88 48.03
CA SER A 552 58.26 13.73 47.13
C SER A 552 56.97 12.98 46.82
N ARG A 553 55.87 13.24 47.56
CA ARG A 553 54.56 12.60 47.37
C ARG A 553 53.46 13.68 47.36
N PRO A 554 53.11 14.24 46.18
CA PRO A 554 52.06 15.25 46.08
C PRO A 554 50.68 14.67 46.41
N GLU A 555 49.71 15.57 46.63
CA GLU A 555 48.31 15.20 46.75
C GLU A 555 47.87 14.42 45.50
N ARG A 556 47.17 13.30 45.71
CA ARG A 556 46.61 12.50 44.61
C ARG A 556 45.23 11.98 44.96
N ARG A 557 44.45 11.71 43.91
CA ARG A 557 43.11 11.15 44.02
C ARG A 557 43.08 9.81 43.32
N LEU A 558 42.49 8.82 43.97
CA LEU A 558 42.23 7.49 43.42
C LEU A 558 40.72 7.28 43.36
N TYR A 559 40.29 6.42 42.44
CA TYR A 559 38.88 6.13 42.23
C TYR A 559 38.65 4.62 42.27
N ALA A 560 37.54 4.20 42.85
CA ALA A 560 37.12 2.81 42.91
C ALA A 560 35.69 2.65 42.40
N LEU A 561 35.45 1.60 41.61
CA LEU A 561 34.13 1.25 41.09
C LEU A 561 33.19 0.77 42.18
N ASP A 562 33.68 -0.07 43.08
CA ASP A 562 32.89 -0.74 44.11
C ASP A 562 33.62 -0.76 45.46
N GLU A 563 32.97 -1.33 46.47
CA GLU A 563 33.54 -1.46 47.81
C GLU A 563 34.78 -2.36 47.84
N GLY A 564 34.80 -3.41 47.02
CA GLY A 564 35.93 -4.32 46.92
C GLY A 564 37.19 -3.63 46.38
N GLU A 565 37.05 -2.85 45.30
CA GLU A 565 38.15 -2.06 44.75
C GLU A 565 38.59 -0.96 45.72
N ARG A 566 37.65 -0.31 46.43
CA ARG A 566 37.96 0.67 47.48
C ARG A 566 38.85 0.03 48.55
N ASP A 567 38.45 -1.12 49.07
CA ASP A 567 39.16 -1.80 50.17
C ASP A 567 40.54 -2.29 49.73
N GLN A 568 40.66 -2.76 48.48
CA GLN A 568 41.95 -3.09 47.87
C GLN A 568 42.86 -1.87 47.75
N LEU A 569 42.34 -0.71 47.31
CA LEU A 569 43.10 0.53 47.23
C LEU A 569 43.55 1.03 48.60
N LEU A 570 42.68 0.93 49.62
CA LEU A 570 43.02 1.29 51.00
C LEU A 570 44.11 0.37 51.56
N THR A 571 44.04 -0.94 51.29
CA THR A 571 45.07 -1.92 51.68
C THR A 571 46.42 -1.57 51.05
N ARG A 572 46.46 -1.28 49.74
CA ARG A 572 47.69 -0.85 49.04
C ARG A 572 48.26 0.45 49.61
N LEU A 573 47.41 1.42 49.93
CA LEU A 573 47.85 2.68 50.54
C LEU A 573 48.46 2.45 51.93
N ALA A 574 47.92 1.52 52.71
CA ALA A 574 48.49 1.14 54.00
C ALA A 574 49.85 0.45 53.84
N GLU A 575 50.00 -0.46 52.88
CA GLU A 575 51.27 -1.10 52.51
C GLU A 575 52.33 -0.08 52.04
N ASP A 576 51.92 0.96 51.33
CA ASP A 576 52.77 2.09 50.90
C ASP A 576 53.18 3.06 52.04
N GLY A 577 52.76 2.76 53.27
CA GLY A 577 53.07 3.53 54.48
C GLY A 577 52.25 4.80 54.64
N ILE A 578 51.11 4.93 53.96
CA ILE A 578 50.22 6.09 54.11
C ILE A 578 49.38 5.91 55.38
N ARG A 579 49.50 6.85 56.33
CA ARG A 579 48.66 6.85 57.55
C ARG A 579 47.20 7.14 57.21
N GLU A 580 46.27 6.44 57.86
CA GLU A 580 44.82 6.62 57.70
C GLU A 580 44.36 8.07 57.85
N ALA A 581 44.95 8.83 58.77
CA ALA A 581 44.64 10.25 58.98
C ALA A 581 44.89 11.15 57.74
N ASN A 582 45.66 10.67 56.75
CA ASN A 582 45.93 11.37 55.50
C ASN A 582 45.04 10.90 54.34
N ILE A 583 44.11 9.98 54.59
CA ILE A 583 43.22 9.40 53.61
C ILE A 583 41.80 9.91 53.87
N HIS A 584 41.17 10.48 52.86
CA HIS A 584 39.77 10.87 52.92
C HIS A 584 38.97 10.17 51.84
N VAL A 585 38.04 9.31 52.24
CA VAL A 585 37.16 8.56 51.34
C VAL A 585 35.83 9.31 51.21
N GLY A 586 35.43 9.63 49.98
CA GLY A 586 34.11 10.17 49.65
C GLY A 586 33.36 9.21 48.73
N ARG A 587 32.08 9.00 48.99
CA ARG A 587 31.16 8.23 48.12
C ARG A 587 30.41 9.21 47.23
N PHE A 588 30.34 8.93 45.93
CA PHE A 588 29.48 9.66 45.00
C PHE A 588 28.09 9.04 45.04
N LYS A 589 27.05 9.87 45.20
CA LYS A 589 25.66 9.40 45.15
C LYS A 589 25.06 9.44 43.75
N GLY A 590 25.65 10.22 42.86
CA GLY A 590 25.24 10.36 41.47
C GLY A 590 26.26 11.16 40.66
N LEU A 591 26.14 11.12 39.34
CA LEU A 591 27.04 11.80 38.39
C LEU A 591 27.01 13.33 38.56
N GLY A 592 25.88 13.88 39.04
CA GLY A 592 25.72 15.31 39.30
C GLY A 592 26.58 15.84 40.46
N GLU A 593 27.10 14.97 41.34
CA GLU A 593 28.01 15.36 42.42
C GLU A 593 29.48 15.45 41.96
N MET A 594 29.80 14.87 40.80
CA MET A 594 31.12 14.97 40.19
C MET A 594 31.25 16.31 39.49
N ASN A 595 32.36 17.01 39.75
CA ASN A 595 32.69 18.18 38.95
C ASN A 595 33.09 17.76 37.52
N PRO A 596 33.06 18.68 36.53
CA PRO A 596 33.35 18.33 35.13
C PRO A 596 34.74 17.69 34.90
N GLU A 597 35.76 18.09 35.65
CA GLU A 597 37.11 17.52 35.52
C GLU A 597 37.17 16.08 36.03
N GLN A 598 36.51 15.79 37.15
CA GLN A 598 36.39 14.44 37.71
C GLN A 598 35.62 13.54 36.75
N LEU A 599 34.49 14.00 36.22
CA LEU A 599 33.69 13.22 35.28
C LEU A 599 34.48 12.91 34.00
N ARG A 600 35.24 13.89 33.50
CA ARG A 600 36.14 13.70 32.36
C ARG A 600 37.17 12.62 32.65
N GLU A 601 37.92 12.74 33.74
CA GLU A 601 39.00 11.83 34.12
C GLU A 601 38.49 10.41 34.38
N THR A 602 37.32 10.25 35.01
CA THR A 602 36.87 8.93 35.46
C THR A 602 36.03 8.18 34.44
N THR A 603 35.22 8.88 33.66
CA THR A 603 34.11 8.25 32.92
C THR A 603 34.13 8.56 31.42
N MET A 604 34.69 9.70 31.01
CA MET A 604 34.61 10.15 29.61
C MET A 604 35.92 10.01 28.82
N HIS A 605 37.07 10.20 29.47
CA HIS A 605 38.37 10.22 28.79
C HIS A 605 38.77 8.82 28.31
N PRO A 606 39.12 8.63 27.01
CA PRO A 606 39.38 7.31 26.43
C PRO A 606 40.42 6.46 27.15
N ASP A 607 41.49 7.07 27.68
CA ASP A 607 42.61 6.35 28.30
C ASP A 607 42.34 5.87 29.73
N THR A 608 41.35 6.43 30.41
CA THR A 608 41.13 6.21 31.86
C THR A 608 39.75 5.64 32.18
N ARG A 609 38.77 5.82 31.29
CA ARG A 609 37.41 5.32 31.49
C ARG A 609 37.32 3.80 31.41
N ARG A 610 36.24 3.27 31.98
CA ARG A 610 35.82 1.86 31.84
C ARG A 610 34.47 1.81 31.14
N LEU A 611 34.41 1.11 30.02
CA LEU A 611 33.19 0.88 29.23
C LEU A 611 32.90 -0.61 29.16
N LEU A 612 31.65 -0.99 29.41
CA LEU A 612 31.16 -2.34 29.22
C LEU A 612 30.52 -2.44 27.81
N PRO A 613 31.11 -3.17 26.85
CA PRO A 613 30.51 -3.35 25.53
C PRO A 613 29.29 -4.27 25.62
N LEU A 614 28.21 -3.90 24.94
CA LEU A 614 27.03 -4.74 24.82
C LEU A 614 27.16 -5.66 23.59
N THR A 615 26.86 -6.94 23.78
CA THR A 615 26.95 -7.96 22.72
C THR A 615 25.68 -8.78 22.63
N LEU A 616 25.29 -9.19 21.42
CA LEU A 616 24.20 -10.14 21.23
C LEU A 616 24.73 -11.58 21.42
N PRO A 617 24.11 -12.41 22.27
CA PRO A 617 24.64 -13.74 22.59
C PRO A 617 24.33 -14.83 21.54
N GLY A 618 24.05 -14.44 20.28
CA GLY A 618 23.86 -15.36 19.16
C GLY A 618 22.82 -16.47 19.42
N GLN A 619 23.28 -17.67 19.77
CA GLN A 619 22.43 -18.85 20.00
C GLN A 619 21.46 -18.69 21.19
N GLU A 620 21.76 -17.80 22.14
CA GLU A 620 20.93 -17.58 23.33
C GLU A 620 19.88 -16.47 23.16
N MET A 621 19.72 -15.91 21.95
CA MET A 621 18.75 -14.83 21.70
C MET A 621 17.31 -15.18 22.10
N ALA A 622 16.93 -16.45 21.99
CA ALA A 622 15.63 -16.91 22.45
C ALA A 622 15.47 -16.80 23.97
N GLU A 623 16.53 -17.03 24.74
CA GLU A 623 16.52 -16.89 26.20
C GLU A 623 16.51 -15.43 26.62
N VAL A 624 17.32 -14.59 25.97
CA VAL A 624 17.28 -13.13 26.14
C VAL A 624 15.87 -12.61 25.87
N GLY A 625 15.23 -13.02 24.77
CA GLY A 625 13.87 -12.61 24.44
C GLY A 625 12.85 -13.02 25.52
N ARG A 626 12.99 -14.23 26.11
CA ARG A 626 12.14 -14.67 27.23
C ARG A 626 12.38 -13.82 28.48
N MET A 627 13.64 -13.54 28.81
CA MET A 627 13.99 -12.72 29.97
C MET A 627 13.47 -11.29 29.83
N PHE A 628 13.66 -10.65 28.68
CA PHE A 628 13.11 -9.31 28.42
C PHE A 628 11.57 -9.31 28.40
N THR A 629 10.93 -10.38 27.93
CA THR A 629 9.46 -10.51 28.04
C THR A 629 9.01 -10.59 29.49
N LEU A 630 9.66 -11.42 30.30
CA LEU A 630 9.41 -11.52 31.74
C LEU A 630 9.59 -10.17 32.43
N LEU A 631 10.71 -9.48 32.19
CA LEU A 631 11.04 -8.23 32.88
C LEU A 631 10.25 -7.03 32.36
N MET A 632 10.03 -6.91 31.05
CA MET A 632 9.50 -5.70 30.42
C MET A 632 8.06 -5.82 29.91
N GLY A 633 7.48 -7.02 29.81
CA GLY A 633 6.13 -7.23 29.31
C GLY A 633 5.04 -6.73 30.28
N LYS A 634 3.98 -6.08 29.80
CA LYS A 634 2.92 -5.55 30.68
C LYS A 634 2.13 -6.68 31.36
N GLY A 635 1.95 -7.80 30.67
CA GLY A 635 1.22 -8.99 31.17
C GLY A 635 1.99 -9.82 32.21
N GLU A 636 3.29 -9.62 32.36
CA GLU A 636 4.18 -10.51 33.14
C GLU A 636 4.34 -10.13 34.62
N ALA A 637 3.37 -9.40 35.19
CA ALA A 637 3.47 -8.93 36.57
C ALA A 637 3.60 -10.08 37.59
N ALA A 638 2.89 -11.19 37.37
CA ALA A 638 2.99 -12.38 38.23
C ALA A 638 4.34 -13.10 38.05
N GLY A 639 4.81 -13.24 36.80
CA GLY A 639 6.11 -13.83 36.50
C GLY A 639 7.26 -13.05 37.13
N ARG A 640 7.26 -11.71 37.01
CA ARG A 640 8.23 -10.84 37.68
C ARG A 640 8.26 -11.06 39.18
N ARG A 641 7.09 -11.15 39.82
CA ARG A 641 7.00 -11.36 41.27
C ARG A 641 7.66 -12.68 41.67
N ALA A 642 7.31 -13.77 40.98
CA ALA A 642 7.92 -15.08 41.24
C ALA A 642 9.43 -15.07 41.00
N TRP A 643 9.90 -14.39 39.96
CA TRP A 643 11.32 -14.24 39.67
C TRP A 643 12.06 -13.46 40.77
N MET A 644 11.48 -12.36 41.26
CA MET A 644 12.03 -11.60 42.38
C MET A 644 12.03 -12.40 43.69
N GLU A 645 10.99 -13.21 43.96
CA GLU A 645 10.94 -14.10 45.12
C GLU A 645 12.02 -15.19 45.08
N GLN A 646 12.26 -15.78 43.90
CA GLN A 646 13.30 -16.80 43.72
C GLN A 646 14.72 -16.25 43.81
N ASN A 647 14.94 -15.02 43.33
CA ASN A 647 16.27 -14.40 43.25
C ASN A 647 16.50 -13.34 44.35
N GLY A 648 15.59 -13.21 45.31
CA GLY A 648 15.66 -12.17 46.34
C GLY A 648 16.90 -12.26 47.23
N ASN A 649 17.50 -13.45 47.33
CA ASN A 649 18.76 -13.69 48.04
C ASN A 649 20.00 -13.13 47.32
N LEU A 650 19.87 -12.69 46.07
CA LEU A 650 20.95 -12.10 45.28
C LEU A 650 21.03 -10.56 45.41
N VAL A 651 20.07 -9.95 46.12
CA VAL A 651 20.00 -8.50 46.31
C VAL A 651 20.62 -8.13 47.65
N GLU A 652 21.71 -7.36 47.62
CA GLU A 652 22.15 -6.58 48.78
C GLU A 652 21.31 -5.30 48.81
N ALA A 653 20.24 -5.30 49.62
CA ALA A 653 19.44 -4.11 49.81
C ALA A 653 20.22 -3.06 50.63
N ASP A 654 20.39 -1.85 50.10
CA ASP A 654 20.84 -0.67 50.86
C ASP A 654 19.66 -0.28 51.78
N ILE A 655 19.55 -0.95 52.95
CA ILE A 655 18.49 -0.71 53.97
C ILE A 655 18.81 0.52 54.81
#